data_AF-A0AAY4ERZ7-F1
#
_entry.id   AF-A0AAY4ERZ7-F1
#
_cell.length_a   1.000
_cell.length_b   1.000
_cell.length_c   1.000
_cell.angle_alpha   90.00
_cell.angle_beta   90.00
_cell.angle_gamma   90.00
#
_symmetry.space_group_name_H-M   'P 1'
#
loop_
_entity.id
_entity.type
_entity.pdbx_description
1 polymer ?
#
loop_
_entity_poly.entity_id
_entity_poly.type
_entity_poly.pdbx_seq_one_letter_code
_entity_poly.pdbx_strand_id
1 'polypeptide(L)'
;MAAHCSPRGHVTINHFHFSFVHYYTGELARLQTEAEQQSFSTQREKQDLEGRLAQAERNTQLSLNSAQQSHLQQLETERRDKEQLCAELTAKCEQIEKRLRGECEDLRTSSQVELQHLQEEMRRLQQDCNAQLLQAENLKQQALSEVEVEKACLSEKLLSLHQEMEAASMETELMRRDFLSRQEQDKTLVCGLQCCLVDKLQVTDAQVEVLLRELQEAQEARDVGRKDLVQARRELRASSEERDAQRKEALELRRSLGDERREKEAVQTSNRELRGAVKRAESDNNSLKRAVEEKEQRLVVLEECKTSHHQETAKLRATLRELERSRLQARRELQELRRQVKTLEGEAAARTQELQELQARVTQEEQREEEAKREAFSLRQKLLESEAGREAALKELEDAERAGQEGLRQHDSAMQESLRRHHDETARLEGALHNAQTQVRELSLRVSLAEEQVQGLGQQLAQSEDTNRDLDQRLAGLVSALRRTLGIRQNGRSLNAGVRGRSLSPWKTRSPVKGIHSQPLRTFQKRDEPAPEGGLAVGGSPRSPSHMEEGDLDAESVRVALCNFQLELKDMQRDRVKPHTRYTHLTHLGKGGEITMEFREKRLGGLYVLFSCRDEGSVNPRLEGAQTSLSLQEEVARRAERERGRLGEEVTRLKSSLQAAGSRSDSERKRLKETCERAEARATRAELSHRSLEGELQRAQRRLADVEAEVGTLQERLATLRKETGFLPFRAEVDRLGGALARTELQEAQLKERVEVMAAQLSESSVSIGAAEEQVAQLQRTLTATEHDRRMLQVRVNLFLFYFSDPIVLHSTFKKMKGEACCRG
;
A
#
# COMPACT_ATOMS: atom_id res chain seq x y z
N MET A 1 -40.59 -113.07 -18.82
CA MET A 1 -40.20 -114.42 -19.31
C MET A 1 -39.01 -114.91 -18.50
N ALA A 2 -38.78 -116.22 -18.46
CA ALA A 2 -37.65 -116.82 -17.74
C ALA A 2 -36.53 -117.25 -18.70
N ALA A 3 -35.28 -117.29 -18.22
CA ALA A 3 -34.28 -118.33 -18.52
C ALA A 3 -32.97 -118.11 -17.74
N HIS A 4 -32.25 -119.19 -17.45
CA HIS A 4 -30.99 -119.21 -16.72
C HIS A 4 -29.78 -118.71 -17.54
N CYS A 5 -28.77 -118.15 -16.85
CA CYS A 5 -27.42 -118.75 -16.80
C CYS A 5 -26.60 -118.23 -15.60
N SER A 6 -25.44 -118.85 -15.35
CA SER A 6 -24.61 -118.72 -14.14
C SER A 6 -23.17 -119.20 -14.48
N PRO A 7 -22.18 -119.23 -13.56
CA PRO A 7 -21.57 -118.13 -12.79
C PRO A 7 -20.03 -118.03 -13.01
N ARG A 8 -19.37 -116.99 -12.46
CA ARG A 8 -18.09 -117.05 -11.66
C ARG A 8 -17.32 -115.71 -11.62
N GLY A 9 -16.65 -115.45 -10.50
CA GLY A 9 -15.50 -114.52 -10.40
C GLY A 9 -15.78 -113.14 -9.77
N HIS A 10 -14.72 -112.54 -9.21
CA HIS A 10 -14.64 -111.17 -8.63
C HIS A 10 -15.35 -110.90 -7.29
N VAL A 11 -14.81 -111.44 -6.19
CA VAL A 11 -15.21 -111.10 -4.80
C VAL A 11 -14.23 -110.15 -4.09
N THR A 12 -12.96 -110.05 -4.54
CA THR A 12 -11.87 -109.40 -3.80
C THR A 12 -11.49 -107.97 -4.23
N ILE A 13 -11.92 -107.50 -5.41
CA ILE A 13 -11.59 -106.14 -5.88
C ILE A 13 -12.51 -105.08 -5.23
N ASN A 14 -13.80 -105.39 -5.09
CA ASN A 14 -14.78 -104.43 -4.56
C ASN A 14 -14.47 -104.00 -3.12
N HIS A 15 -13.91 -104.87 -2.28
CA HIS A 15 -13.72 -104.54 -0.86
C HIS A 15 -12.58 -103.54 -0.64
N PHE A 16 -11.47 -103.63 -1.38
CA PHE A 16 -10.43 -102.59 -1.37
C PHE A 16 -10.97 -101.27 -1.92
N HIS A 17 -11.74 -101.29 -3.02
CA HIS A 17 -12.32 -100.07 -3.56
C HIS A 17 -13.34 -99.43 -2.61
N PHE A 18 -14.15 -100.23 -1.90
CA PHE A 18 -15.06 -99.74 -0.87
C PHE A 18 -14.32 -99.16 0.34
N SER A 19 -13.27 -99.82 0.83
CA SER A 19 -12.46 -99.32 1.94
C SER A 19 -11.71 -98.04 1.58
N PHE A 20 -11.14 -97.94 0.37
CA PHE A 20 -10.46 -96.72 -0.09
C PHE A 20 -11.47 -95.57 -0.27
N VAL A 21 -12.64 -95.83 -0.88
CA VAL A 21 -13.69 -94.82 -1.01
C VAL A 21 -14.25 -94.41 0.37
N HIS A 22 -14.47 -95.32 1.32
CA HIS A 22 -14.88 -94.96 2.68
C HIS A 22 -13.81 -94.22 3.48
N TYR A 23 -12.53 -94.55 3.28
CA TYR A 23 -11.42 -93.83 3.91
C TYR A 23 -11.32 -92.40 3.37
N TYR A 24 -11.29 -92.22 2.05
CA TYR A 24 -11.19 -90.89 1.44
C TYR A 24 -12.47 -90.06 1.59
N THR A 25 -13.67 -90.66 1.60
CA THR A 25 -14.90 -89.91 1.96
C THR A 25 -14.95 -89.58 3.45
N GLY A 26 -14.35 -90.40 4.32
CA GLY A 26 -14.18 -90.10 5.74
C GLY A 26 -13.19 -88.97 5.98
N GLU A 27 -12.06 -88.93 5.26
CA GLU A 27 -11.11 -87.81 5.31
C GLU A 27 -11.70 -86.55 4.68
N LEU A 28 -12.39 -86.63 3.54
CA LEU A 28 -13.09 -85.49 2.95
C LEU A 28 -14.17 -84.94 3.90
N ALA A 29 -14.95 -85.80 4.57
CA ALA A 29 -15.92 -85.35 5.58
C ALA A 29 -15.25 -84.70 6.80
N ARG A 30 -14.10 -85.22 7.27
CA ARG A 30 -13.30 -84.56 8.32
C ARG A 30 -12.81 -83.18 7.86
N LEU A 31 -12.14 -83.11 6.72
CA LEU A 31 -11.64 -81.85 6.15
C LEU A 31 -12.76 -80.84 5.87
N GLN A 32 -13.95 -81.31 5.49
CA GLN A 32 -15.16 -80.48 5.40
C GLN A 32 -15.57 -79.95 6.77
N THR A 33 -15.76 -80.81 7.78
CA THR A 33 -16.12 -80.35 9.14
C THR A 33 -15.04 -79.48 9.82
N GLU A 34 -13.76 -79.66 9.48
CA GLU A 34 -12.65 -78.81 9.92
C GLU A 34 -12.67 -77.45 9.20
N ALA A 35 -12.94 -77.41 7.89
CA ALA A 35 -13.13 -76.18 7.13
C ALA A 35 -14.41 -75.41 7.55
N GLU A 36 -15.48 -76.12 7.92
CA GLU A 36 -16.69 -75.55 8.52
C GLU A 36 -16.41 -74.95 9.90
N GLN A 37 -15.61 -75.62 10.74
CA GLN A 37 -15.17 -75.07 12.02
C GLN A 37 -14.22 -73.87 11.87
N GLN A 38 -13.31 -73.89 10.87
CA GLN A 38 -12.41 -72.77 10.57
C GLN A 38 -13.16 -71.57 9.98
N SER A 39 -14.11 -71.78 9.07
CA SER A 39 -14.97 -70.71 8.56
C SER A 39 -15.89 -70.14 9.64
N PHE A 40 -16.46 -70.98 10.52
CA PHE A 40 -17.29 -70.52 11.64
C PHE A 40 -16.50 -69.76 12.71
N SER A 41 -15.26 -70.17 13.02
CA SER A 41 -14.39 -69.44 13.95
C SER A 41 -13.90 -68.11 13.36
N THR A 42 -13.39 -68.09 12.14
CA THR A 42 -13.01 -66.83 11.46
C THR A 42 -14.20 -65.89 11.23
N GLN A 43 -15.41 -66.41 11.02
CA GLN A 43 -16.62 -65.58 10.93
C GLN A 43 -17.06 -65.02 12.29
N ARG A 44 -16.83 -65.72 13.40
CA ARG A 44 -16.97 -65.16 14.77
C ARG A 44 -15.92 -64.09 15.05
N GLU A 45 -14.65 -64.34 14.74
CA GLU A 45 -13.57 -63.36 14.89
C GLU A 45 -13.85 -62.09 14.06
N LYS A 46 -14.38 -62.25 12.83
CA LYS A 46 -14.84 -61.15 11.99
C LYS A 46 -15.96 -60.35 12.67
N GLN A 47 -16.96 -61.00 13.26
CA GLN A 47 -18.05 -60.34 14.01
C GLN A 47 -17.54 -59.61 15.26
N ASP A 48 -16.60 -60.20 16.01
CA ASP A 48 -15.96 -59.56 17.16
C ASP A 48 -15.12 -58.34 16.75
N LEU A 49 -14.40 -58.42 15.62
CA LEU A 49 -13.63 -57.31 15.06
C LEU A 49 -14.54 -56.20 14.50
N GLU A 50 -15.64 -56.54 13.83
CA GLU A 50 -16.67 -55.58 13.39
C GLU A 50 -17.33 -54.88 14.58
N GLY A 51 -17.64 -55.62 15.65
CA GLY A 51 -18.15 -55.05 16.91
C GLY A 51 -17.16 -54.10 17.58
N ARG A 52 -15.88 -54.49 17.66
CA ARG A 52 -14.80 -53.65 18.21
C ARG A 52 -14.56 -52.40 17.35
N LEU A 53 -14.61 -52.51 16.03
CA LEU A 53 -14.48 -51.39 15.10
C LEU A 53 -15.64 -50.41 15.31
N ALA A 54 -16.88 -50.87 15.26
CA ALA A 54 -18.07 -50.03 15.47
C ALA A 54 -18.08 -49.36 16.86
N GLN A 55 -17.52 -50.02 17.89
CA GLN A 55 -17.37 -49.40 19.21
C GLN A 55 -16.22 -48.38 19.27
N ALA A 56 -15.11 -48.61 18.57
CA ALA A 56 -14.04 -47.63 18.42
C ALA A 56 -14.48 -46.39 17.61
N GLU A 57 -15.28 -46.57 16.56
CA GLU A 57 -15.91 -45.49 15.79
C GLU A 57 -16.85 -44.66 16.67
N ARG A 58 -17.72 -45.29 17.46
CA ARG A 58 -18.58 -44.57 18.43
C ARG A 58 -17.76 -43.81 19.48
N ASN A 59 -16.71 -44.42 20.02
CA ASN A 59 -15.85 -43.78 21.01
C ASN A 59 -15.09 -42.58 20.42
N THR A 60 -14.57 -42.69 19.20
CA THR A 60 -13.89 -41.59 18.50
C THR A 60 -14.88 -40.48 18.14
N GLN A 61 -16.09 -40.80 17.66
CA GLN A 61 -17.17 -39.83 17.43
C GLN A 61 -17.57 -39.09 18.72
N LEU A 62 -17.70 -39.78 19.86
CA LEU A 62 -17.97 -39.14 21.15
C LEU A 62 -16.81 -38.24 21.62
N SER A 63 -15.56 -38.64 21.42
CA SER A 63 -14.39 -37.80 21.73
C SER A 63 -14.30 -36.57 20.81
N LEU A 64 -14.66 -36.71 19.54
CA LEU A 64 -14.71 -35.60 18.58
C LEU A 64 -15.82 -34.61 18.94
N ASN A 65 -17.02 -35.11 19.26
CA ASN A 65 -18.16 -34.27 19.63
C ASN A 65 -17.91 -33.51 20.95
N SER A 66 -17.29 -34.14 21.95
CA SER A 66 -16.92 -33.46 23.20
C SER A 66 -15.79 -32.44 23.01
N ALA A 67 -14.79 -32.72 22.16
CA ALA A 67 -13.76 -31.75 21.77
C ALA A 67 -14.35 -30.57 20.97
N GLN A 68 -15.32 -30.81 20.08
CA GLN A 68 -16.04 -29.74 19.37
C GLN A 68 -16.86 -28.89 20.34
N GLN A 69 -17.56 -29.50 21.31
CA GLN A 69 -18.32 -28.77 22.32
C GLN A 69 -17.42 -27.90 23.21
N SER A 70 -16.25 -28.40 23.64
CA SER A 70 -15.31 -27.59 24.42
C SER A 70 -14.70 -26.43 23.60
N HIS A 71 -14.40 -26.64 22.32
CA HIS A 71 -13.97 -25.55 21.44
C HIS A 71 -15.07 -24.52 21.19
N LEU A 72 -16.34 -24.92 21.03
CA LEU A 72 -17.46 -23.99 20.92
C LEU A 72 -17.62 -23.17 22.21
N GLN A 73 -17.53 -23.80 23.38
CA GLN A 73 -17.56 -23.09 24.67
C GLN A 73 -16.41 -22.09 24.81
N GLN A 74 -15.19 -22.46 24.41
CA GLN A 74 -14.02 -21.55 24.39
C GLN A 74 -14.23 -20.36 23.45
N LEU A 75 -14.77 -20.60 22.24
CA LEU A 75 -15.09 -19.54 21.29
C LEU A 75 -16.21 -18.62 21.80
N GLU A 76 -17.17 -19.14 22.57
CA GLU A 76 -18.19 -18.32 23.23
C GLU A 76 -17.62 -17.50 24.41
N THR A 77 -16.73 -18.06 25.25
CA THR A 77 -16.07 -17.27 26.30
C THR A 77 -15.20 -16.18 25.69
N GLU A 78 -14.37 -16.51 24.70
CA GLU A 78 -13.58 -15.50 23.97
C GLU A 78 -14.45 -14.41 23.33
N ARG A 79 -15.65 -14.72 22.85
CA ARG A 79 -16.60 -13.72 22.34
C ARG A 79 -17.12 -12.83 23.46
N ARG A 80 -17.58 -13.40 24.57
CA ARG A 80 -18.06 -12.66 25.75
C ARG A 80 -16.98 -11.75 26.31
N ASP A 81 -15.74 -12.21 26.38
CA ASP A 81 -14.59 -11.43 26.87
C ASP A 81 -14.26 -10.26 25.92
N LYS A 82 -14.31 -10.50 24.60
CA LYS A 82 -14.12 -9.45 23.58
C LYS A 82 -15.28 -8.44 23.59
N GLU A 83 -16.52 -8.90 23.79
CA GLU A 83 -17.71 -8.05 23.93
C GLU A 83 -17.64 -7.18 25.20
N GLN A 84 -17.19 -7.74 26.33
CA GLN A 84 -16.95 -6.99 27.57
C GLN A 84 -15.83 -5.95 27.41
N LEU A 85 -14.69 -6.32 26.81
CA LEU A 85 -13.59 -5.38 26.53
C LEU A 85 -14.03 -4.25 25.59
N CYS A 86 -14.83 -4.56 24.56
CA CYS A 86 -15.44 -3.54 23.70
C CYS A 86 -16.36 -2.61 24.49
N ALA A 87 -17.25 -3.16 25.34
CA ALA A 87 -18.17 -2.38 26.17
C ALA A 87 -17.44 -1.45 27.16
N GLU A 88 -16.39 -1.96 27.81
CA GLU A 88 -15.50 -1.16 28.68
C GLU A 88 -14.81 -0.03 27.92
N LEU A 89 -14.28 -0.32 26.73
CA LEU A 89 -13.61 0.71 25.90
C LEU A 89 -14.61 1.77 25.42
N THR A 90 -15.82 1.39 25.00
CA THR A 90 -16.87 2.36 24.68
C THR A 90 -17.27 3.21 25.88
N ALA A 91 -17.40 2.61 27.08
CA ALA A 91 -17.71 3.35 28.30
C ALA A 91 -16.59 4.35 28.69
N LYS A 92 -15.32 3.97 28.49
CA LYS A 92 -14.16 4.84 28.71
C LYS A 92 -14.12 5.99 27.70
N CYS A 93 -14.38 5.72 26.42
CA CYS A 93 -14.52 6.74 25.38
C CYS A 93 -15.68 7.71 25.71
N GLU A 94 -16.85 7.20 26.08
CA GLU A 94 -17.99 8.02 26.50
C GLU A 94 -17.69 8.90 27.71
N GLN A 95 -16.94 8.39 28.70
CA GLN A 95 -16.51 9.20 29.85
C GLN A 95 -15.55 10.32 29.45
N ILE A 96 -14.59 10.04 28.56
CA ILE A 96 -13.66 11.05 28.03
C ILE A 96 -14.42 12.09 27.21
N GLU A 97 -15.35 11.68 26.35
CA GLU A 97 -16.22 12.61 25.61
C GLU A 97 -17.09 13.47 26.53
N LYS A 98 -17.75 12.89 27.53
CA LYS A 98 -18.58 13.63 28.49
C LYS A 98 -17.75 14.66 29.27
N ARG A 99 -16.52 14.29 29.66
CA ARG A 99 -15.56 15.20 30.29
C ARG A 99 -15.13 16.33 29.36
N LEU A 100 -14.71 16.02 28.14
CA LEU A 100 -14.26 17.04 27.17
C LEU A 100 -15.40 17.98 26.74
N ARG A 101 -16.64 17.49 26.66
CA ARG A 101 -17.83 18.32 26.43
C ARG A 101 -18.05 19.29 27.60
N GLY A 102 -17.97 18.81 28.84
CA GLY A 102 -18.02 19.63 30.05
C GLY A 102 -16.92 20.71 30.07
N GLU A 103 -15.66 20.32 29.87
CA GLU A 103 -14.53 21.28 29.79
C GLU A 103 -14.72 22.31 28.66
N CYS A 104 -15.33 21.95 27.53
CA CYS A 104 -15.70 22.89 26.48
C CYS A 104 -16.90 23.79 26.84
N GLU A 105 -17.85 23.33 27.64
CA GLU A 105 -19.01 24.10 28.11
C GLU A 105 -18.60 25.09 29.22
N ASP A 106 -17.70 24.69 30.11
CA ASP A 106 -17.04 25.55 31.10
C ASP A 106 -16.19 26.65 30.43
N LEU A 107 -15.40 26.30 29.39
CA LEU A 107 -14.63 27.27 28.61
C LEU A 107 -15.53 28.25 27.82
N ARG A 108 -16.68 27.78 27.30
CA ARG A 108 -17.66 28.66 26.62
C ARG A 108 -18.35 29.61 27.60
N THR A 109 -18.79 29.12 28.75
CA THR A 109 -19.50 29.94 29.74
C THR A 109 -18.58 30.96 30.39
N SER A 110 -17.34 30.59 30.75
CA SER A 110 -16.32 31.55 31.21
C SER A 110 -16.02 32.63 30.15
N SER A 111 -15.74 32.24 28.90
CA SER A 111 -15.56 33.21 27.79
C SER A 111 -16.77 34.13 27.60
N GLN A 112 -17.99 33.61 27.77
CA GLN A 112 -19.21 34.40 27.66
C GLN A 112 -19.39 35.38 28.84
N VAL A 113 -19.02 34.99 30.05
CA VAL A 113 -19.02 35.86 31.24
C VAL A 113 -17.95 36.94 31.11
N GLU A 114 -16.76 36.63 30.60
CA GLU A 114 -15.71 37.62 30.31
C GLU A 114 -16.19 38.64 29.27
N LEU A 115 -16.83 38.19 28.19
CA LEU A 115 -17.43 39.08 27.18
C LEU A 115 -18.55 39.96 27.76
N GLN A 116 -19.39 39.42 28.66
CA GLN A 116 -20.41 40.20 29.37
C GLN A 116 -19.78 41.23 30.31
N HIS A 117 -18.74 40.86 31.05
CA HIS A 117 -18.02 41.75 31.96
C HIS A 117 -17.36 42.90 31.21
N LEU A 118 -16.64 42.63 30.10
CA LEU A 118 -16.05 43.66 29.24
C LEU A 118 -17.10 44.58 28.60
N GLN A 119 -18.28 44.06 28.25
CA GLN A 119 -19.41 44.89 27.79
C GLN A 119 -19.97 45.79 28.91
N GLU A 120 -20.02 45.31 30.15
CA GLU A 120 -20.38 46.15 31.29
C GLU A 120 -19.32 47.21 31.60
N GLU A 121 -18.03 46.86 31.57
CA GLU A 121 -16.95 47.82 31.78
C GLU A 121 -16.94 48.91 30.70
N MET A 122 -17.13 48.57 29.43
CA MET A 122 -17.31 49.57 28.37
C MET A 122 -18.52 50.48 28.64
N ARG A 123 -19.66 49.94 29.10
CA ARG A 123 -20.85 50.74 29.45
C ARG A 123 -20.58 51.66 30.65
N ARG A 124 -19.88 51.18 31.68
CA ARG A 124 -19.49 51.98 32.85
C ARG A 124 -18.55 53.11 32.45
N LEU A 125 -17.47 52.81 31.73
CA LEU A 125 -16.54 53.82 31.21
C LEU A 125 -17.23 54.84 30.28
N GLN A 126 -18.20 54.41 29.47
CA GLN A 126 -19.00 55.32 28.65
C GLN A 126 -19.93 56.21 29.49
N GLN A 127 -20.53 55.68 30.56
CA GLN A 127 -21.31 56.45 31.54
C GLN A 127 -20.42 57.47 32.28
N ASP A 128 -19.25 57.06 32.75
CA ASP A 128 -18.28 57.92 33.44
C ASP A 128 -17.78 59.05 32.53
N CYS A 129 -17.45 58.75 31.27
CA CYS A 129 -17.07 59.76 30.28
C CYS A 129 -18.22 60.76 30.02
N ASN A 130 -19.45 60.27 29.89
CA ASN A 130 -20.62 61.14 29.70
C ASN A 130 -20.90 61.99 30.96
N ALA A 131 -20.72 61.45 32.16
CA ALA A 131 -20.89 62.18 33.41
C ALA A 131 -19.82 63.27 33.59
N GLN A 132 -18.55 62.97 33.26
CA GLN A 132 -17.46 63.95 33.25
C GLN A 132 -17.68 65.05 32.19
N LEU A 133 -18.17 64.69 31.01
CA LEU A 133 -18.53 65.66 29.97
C LEU A 133 -19.66 66.61 30.44
N LEU A 134 -20.71 66.07 31.04
CA LEU A 134 -21.81 66.86 31.62
C LEU A 134 -21.32 67.75 32.77
N GLN A 135 -20.43 67.24 33.63
CA GLN A 135 -19.83 68.03 34.71
C GLN A 135 -18.97 69.19 34.16
N ALA A 136 -18.17 68.95 33.12
CA ALA A 136 -17.36 69.97 32.47
C ALA A 136 -18.22 71.06 31.79
N GLU A 137 -19.30 70.65 31.09
CA GLU A 137 -20.23 71.58 30.46
C GLU A 137 -21.02 72.39 31.51
N ASN A 138 -21.41 71.80 32.64
CA ASN A 138 -22.02 72.50 33.77
C ASN A 138 -21.08 73.52 34.42
N LEU A 139 -19.82 73.16 34.68
CA LEU A 139 -18.80 74.08 35.22
C LEU A 139 -18.52 75.26 34.26
N LYS A 140 -18.49 74.98 32.96
CA LYS A 140 -18.40 75.99 31.90
C LYS A 140 -19.62 76.93 31.90
N GLN A 141 -20.84 76.41 32.08
CA GLN A 141 -22.04 77.24 32.17
C GLN A 141 -22.06 78.10 33.44
N GLN A 142 -21.54 77.60 34.57
CA GLN A 142 -21.37 78.38 35.80
C GLN A 142 -20.37 79.53 35.59
N ALA A 143 -19.17 79.25 35.05
CA ALA A 143 -18.19 80.30 34.77
C ALA A 143 -18.70 81.36 33.76
N LEU A 144 -19.53 80.95 32.78
CA LEU A 144 -20.18 81.89 31.86
C LEU A 144 -21.20 82.78 32.57
N SER A 145 -22.02 82.25 33.49
CA SER A 145 -22.99 83.06 34.23
C SER A 145 -22.33 83.99 35.24
N GLU A 146 -21.21 83.59 35.85
CA GLU A 146 -20.37 84.47 36.68
C GLU A 146 -19.82 85.66 35.87
N VAL A 147 -19.26 85.41 34.67
CA VAL A 147 -18.78 86.46 33.75
C VAL A 147 -19.92 87.37 33.25
N GLU A 148 -21.13 86.84 33.05
CA GLU A 148 -22.30 87.65 32.71
C GLU A 148 -22.74 88.57 33.87
N VAL A 149 -22.67 88.11 35.11
CA VAL A 149 -22.93 88.92 36.31
C VAL A 149 -21.84 89.97 36.53
N GLU A 150 -20.56 89.64 36.35
CA GLU A 150 -19.47 90.61 36.40
C GLU A 150 -19.63 91.70 35.34
N LYS A 151 -19.96 91.31 34.10
CA LYS A 151 -20.24 92.23 32.99
C LYS A 151 -21.43 93.14 33.29
N ALA A 152 -22.49 92.63 33.91
CA ALA A 152 -23.63 93.45 34.36
C ALA A 152 -23.18 94.48 35.39
N CYS A 153 -22.49 94.06 36.45
CA CYS A 153 -21.96 94.94 37.50
C CYS A 153 -20.97 96.00 36.96
N LEU A 154 -20.15 95.66 35.97
CA LEU A 154 -19.28 96.62 35.28
C LEU A 154 -20.08 97.61 34.43
N SER A 155 -21.17 97.20 33.78
CA SER A 155 -22.05 98.10 33.05
C SER A 155 -22.80 99.08 33.97
N GLU A 156 -23.24 98.62 35.15
CA GLU A 156 -23.84 99.48 36.18
C GLU A 156 -22.84 100.52 36.70
N LYS A 157 -21.59 100.13 36.97
CA LYS A 157 -20.51 101.06 37.38
C LYS A 157 -20.16 102.06 36.29
N LEU A 158 -20.20 101.68 35.02
CA LEU A 158 -20.00 102.62 33.91
C LEU A 158 -21.17 103.62 33.82
N LEU A 159 -22.41 103.20 34.09
CA LEU A 159 -23.56 104.10 34.14
C LEU A 159 -23.51 105.05 35.35
N SER A 160 -23.10 104.58 36.54
CA SER A 160 -22.95 105.46 37.71
C SER A 160 -21.84 106.49 37.51
N LEU A 161 -20.67 106.09 37.01
CA LEU A 161 -19.59 107.01 36.66
C LEU A 161 -19.99 108.01 35.56
N HIS A 162 -20.87 107.63 34.63
CA HIS A 162 -21.40 108.55 33.63
C HIS A 162 -22.30 109.61 34.28
N GLN A 163 -23.19 109.20 35.19
CA GLN A 163 -24.06 110.10 35.96
C GLN A 163 -23.27 111.03 36.90
N GLU A 164 -22.20 110.53 37.54
CA GLU A 164 -21.29 111.31 38.37
C GLU A 164 -20.56 112.38 37.53
N MET A 165 -20.11 112.04 36.32
CA MET A 165 -19.50 112.99 35.38
C MET A 165 -20.50 114.05 34.88
N GLU A 166 -21.76 113.67 34.61
CA GLU A 166 -22.82 114.62 34.26
C GLU A 166 -23.13 115.57 35.43
N ALA A 167 -23.26 115.05 36.65
CA ALA A 167 -23.49 115.84 37.86
C ALA A 167 -22.35 116.84 38.11
N ALA A 168 -21.08 116.38 38.07
CA ALA A 168 -19.91 117.25 38.20
C ALA A 168 -19.87 118.34 37.11
N SER A 169 -20.28 118.01 35.87
CA SER A 169 -20.37 119.02 34.80
C SER A 169 -21.39 120.11 35.13
N MET A 170 -22.57 119.74 35.66
CA MET A 170 -23.59 120.70 36.10
C MET A 170 -23.13 121.55 37.28
N GLU A 171 -22.39 120.97 38.25
CA GLU A 171 -21.78 121.72 39.35
C GLU A 171 -20.75 122.75 38.86
N THR A 172 -19.91 122.41 37.87
CA THR A 172 -18.98 123.40 37.29
C THR A 172 -19.69 124.54 36.56
N GLU A 173 -20.80 124.26 35.88
CA GLU A 173 -21.64 125.29 35.25
C GLU A 173 -22.40 126.17 36.25
N LEU A 174 -22.77 125.63 37.43
CA LEU A 174 -23.32 126.41 38.54
C LEU A 174 -22.25 127.32 39.15
N MET A 175 -21.08 126.79 39.52
CA MET A 175 -19.96 127.58 40.05
C MET A 175 -19.53 128.70 39.09
N ARG A 176 -19.57 128.44 37.77
CA ARG A 176 -19.30 129.43 36.73
C ARG A 176 -20.28 130.60 36.74
N ARG A 177 -21.57 130.36 37.02
CA ARG A 177 -22.61 131.40 37.10
C ARG A 177 -22.46 132.22 38.39
N ASP A 178 -22.21 131.56 39.52
CA ASP A 178 -21.99 132.22 40.81
C ASP A 178 -20.76 133.13 40.80
N PHE A 179 -19.67 132.71 40.16
CA PHE A 179 -18.47 133.53 39.98
C PHE A 179 -18.77 134.84 39.22
N LEU A 180 -19.53 134.76 38.13
CA LEU A 180 -19.91 135.93 37.32
C LEU A 180 -20.82 136.88 38.12
N SER A 181 -21.77 136.35 38.90
CA SER A 181 -22.66 137.14 39.78
C SER A 181 -21.89 137.93 40.84
N ARG A 182 -20.88 137.31 41.48
CA ARG A 182 -20.02 137.99 42.47
C ARG A 182 -19.20 139.12 41.83
N GLN A 183 -18.65 138.89 40.64
CA GLN A 183 -17.89 139.91 39.90
C GLN A 183 -18.71 141.17 39.55
N GLU A 184 -20.05 141.08 39.48
CA GLU A 184 -20.91 142.25 39.31
C GLU A 184 -21.20 142.99 40.63
N GLN A 185 -21.29 142.25 41.75
CA GLN A 185 -21.46 142.82 43.09
C GLN A 185 -20.22 143.60 43.53
N ASP A 186 -19.02 143.05 43.34
CA ASP A 186 -17.74 143.68 43.74
C ASP A 186 -17.54 145.07 43.10
N LYS A 187 -17.97 145.24 41.84
CA LYS A 187 -17.92 146.52 41.11
C LYS A 187 -18.75 147.63 41.80
N THR A 188 -19.79 147.26 42.55
CA THR A 188 -20.63 148.25 43.26
C THR A 188 -20.03 148.67 44.60
N LEU A 189 -19.31 147.77 45.28
CA LEU A 189 -18.68 148.01 46.57
C LEU A 189 -17.46 148.95 46.46
N VAL A 190 -16.68 148.81 45.38
CA VAL A 190 -15.50 149.66 45.11
C VAL A 190 -15.85 151.16 45.03
N CYS A 191 -17.04 151.52 44.58
CA CYS A 191 -17.51 152.91 44.54
C CYS A 191 -17.86 153.51 45.91
N GLY A 192 -18.13 152.69 46.93
CA GLY A 192 -18.47 153.14 48.28
C GLY A 192 -17.26 153.36 49.19
N LEU A 193 -16.19 152.57 48.99
CA LEU A 193 -14.98 152.57 49.83
C LEU A 193 -14.00 153.70 49.51
N GLN A 194 -14.44 154.73 48.78
CA GLN A 194 -13.65 155.92 48.45
C GLN A 194 -13.85 157.09 49.45
N CYS A 195 -14.70 156.90 50.47
CA CYS A 195 -15.11 157.94 51.44
C CYS A 195 -14.25 158.01 52.72
N CYS A 196 -12.94 157.78 52.59
CA CYS A 196 -11.87 158.35 53.42
C CYS A 196 -11.71 157.92 54.90
N LEU A 197 -10.47 157.54 55.21
CA LEU A 197 -9.73 157.86 56.44
C LEU A 197 -10.13 157.13 57.74
N VAL A 198 -10.85 156.01 57.64
CA VAL A 198 -10.66 154.90 58.61
C VAL A 198 -9.38 154.09 58.27
N ASP A 199 -8.89 154.27 57.03
CA ASP A 199 -7.74 153.70 56.29
C ASP A 199 -6.34 153.73 56.96
N LYS A 200 -6.23 153.90 58.28
CA LYS A 200 -4.93 153.86 59.01
C LYS A 200 -4.93 153.10 60.33
N LEU A 201 -6.08 152.92 60.99
CA LEU A 201 -6.21 151.96 62.10
C LEU A 201 -6.80 150.63 61.63
N GLN A 202 -7.74 150.67 60.68
CA GLN A 202 -8.12 149.47 59.93
C GLN A 202 -6.95 148.85 59.18
N VAL A 203 -5.91 149.60 58.80
CA VAL A 203 -4.76 149.04 58.08
C VAL A 203 -3.97 148.04 58.92
N THR A 204 -3.74 148.29 60.21
CA THR A 204 -3.03 147.33 61.06
C THR A 204 -3.88 146.12 61.42
N ASP A 205 -5.17 146.33 61.72
CA ASP A 205 -6.06 145.23 62.08
C ASP A 205 -6.41 144.37 60.86
N ALA A 206 -6.64 144.97 59.69
CA ALA A 206 -6.79 144.23 58.44
C ALA A 206 -5.50 143.55 57.99
N GLN A 207 -4.30 144.10 58.27
CA GLN A 207 -3.05 143.37 58.06
C GLN A 207 -2.95 142.12 58.95
N VAL A 208 -3.37 142.20 60.22
CA VAL A 208 -3.42 141.03 61.10
C VAL A 208 -4.49 140.04 60.64
N GLU A 209 -5.69 140.48 60.26
CA GLU A 209 -6.72 139.58 59.73
C GLU A 209 -6.32 138.95 58.38
N VAL A 210 -5.64 139.67 57.49
CA VAL A 210 -5.11 139.13 56.22
C VAL A 210 -4.05 138.08 56.52
N LEU A 211 -3.08 138.36 57.40
CA LEU A 211 -2.08 137.36 57.80
C LEU A 211 -2.70 136.14 58.49
N LEU A 212 -3.81 136.30 59.22
CA LEU A 212 -4.55 135.18 59.80
C LEU A 212 -5.35 134.38 58.74
N ARG A 213 -5.94 135.04 57.73
CA ARG A 213 -6.58 134.38 56.58
C ARG A 213 -5.56 133.64 55.72
N GLU A 214 -4.45 134.28 55.34
CA GLU A 214 -3.34 133.65 54.64
C GLU A 214 -2.77 132.46 55.42
N LEU A 215 -2.65 132.57 56.76
CA LEU A 215 -2.22 131.45 57.61
C LEU A 215 -3.27 130.33 57.69
N GLN A 216 -4.56 130.64 57.69
CA GLN A 216 -5.62 129.64 57.66
C GLN A 216 -5.69 128.94 56.29
N GLU A 217 -5.67 129.68 55.19
CA GLU A 217 -5.62 129.16 53.82
C GLU A 217 -4.36 128.29 53.61
N ALA A 218 -3.21 128.70 54.14
CA ALA A 218 -2.00 127.88 54.13
C ALA A 218 -2.11 126.62 55.00
N GLN A 219 -2.84 126.65 56.13
CA GLN A 219 -3.12 125.46 56.93
C GLN A 219 -4.09 124.50 56.23
N GLU A 220 -5.15 125.03 55.62
CA GLU A 220 -6.13 124.24 54.86
C GLU A 220 -5.48 123.62 53.62
N ALA A 221 -4.68 124.38 52.86
CA ALA A 221 -3.89 123.86 51.75
C ALA A 221 -2.86 122.80 52.19
N ARG A 222 -2.20 122.99 53.34
CA ARG A 222 -1.30 121.97 53.92
C ARG A 222 -2.05 120.71 54.30
N ASP A 223 -3.24 120.82 54.88
CA ASP A 223 -4.01 119.66 55.34
C ASP A 223 -4.81 118.98 54.22
N VAL A 224 -5.10 119.67 53.11
CA VAL A 224 -5.46 119.07 51.81
C VAL A 224 -4.27 118.29 51.27
N GLY A 225 -3.11 118.92 51.07
CA GLY A 225 -1.90 118.22 50.58
C GLY A 225 -1.45 117.06 51.48
N ARG A 226 -1.78 117.10 52.78
CA ARG A 226 -1.60 115.97 53.71
C ARG A 226 -2.58 114.82 53.47
N LYS A 227 -3.86 115.11 53.16
CA LYS A 227 -4.85 114.10 52.76
C LYS A 227 -4.41 113.44 51.45
N ASP A 228 -4.01 114.25 50.46
CA ASP A 228 -3.56 113.79 49.15
C ASP A 228 -2.31 112.91 49.26
N LEU A 229 -1.33 113.33 50.07
CA LEU A 229 -0.14 112.53 50.38
C LEU A 229 -0.49 111.20 51.09
N VAL A 230 -1.52 111.17 51.93
CA VAL A 230 -2.01 109.92 52.55
C VAL A 230 -2.73 109.04 51.54
N GLN A 231 -3.49 109.63 50.62
CA GLN A 231 -4.23 108.92 49.58
C GLN A 231 -3.28 108.31 48.53
N ALA A 232 -2.35 109.09 47.99
CA ALA A 232 -1.29 108.59 47.11
C ALA A 232 -0.42 107.50 47.78
N ARG A 233 -0.23 107.55 49.10
CA ARG A 233 0.43 106.49 49.88
C ARG A 233 -0.41 105.22 50.04
N ARG A 234 -1.75 105.29 49.95
CA ARG A 234 -2.62 104.11 49.90
C ARG A 234 -2.60 103.48 48.50
N GLU A 235 -2.71 104.28 47.46
CA GLU A 235 -2.66 103.84 46.05
C GLU A 235 -1.30 103.23 45.69
N LEU A 236 -0.19 103.79 46.21
CA LEU A 236 1.13 103.21 46.07
C LEU A 236 1.26 101.84 46.78
N ARG A 237 0.55 101.63 47.90
CA ARG A 237 0.50 100.32 48.60
C ARG A 237 -0.35 99.32 47.84
N ALA A 238 -1.59 99.68 47.49
CA ALA A 238 -2.48 98.84 46.70
C ALA A 238 -1.80 98.36 45.41
N SER A 239 -1.22 99.29 44.63
CA SER A 239 -0.47 98.91 43.43
C SER A 239 0.84 98.15 43.70
N SER A 240 1.41 98.19 44.91
CA SER A 240 2.52 97.30 45.28
C SER A 240 2.02 95.89 45.60
N GLU A 241 0.89 95.79 46.31
CA GLU A 241 0.24 94.54 46.68
C GLU A 241 -0.30 93.81 45.42
N GLU A 242 -0.87 94.54 44.46
CA GLU A 242 -1.22 94.06 43.11
C GLU A 242 0.00 93.52 42.35
N ARG A 243 1.11 94.27 42.32
CA ARG A 243 2.35 93.82 41.67
C ARG A 243 2.92 92.57 42.33
N ASP A 244 2.79 92.44 43.65
CA ASP A 244 3.23 91.25 44.40
C ASP A 244 2.25 90.07 44.30
N ALA A 245 0.96 90.29 43.98
CA ALA A 245 0.04 89.25 43.54
C ALA A 245 0.39 88.75 42.13
N GLN A 246 0.51 89.65 41.16
CA GLN A 246 0.94 89.36 39.79
C GLN A 246 2.29 88.62 39.74
N ARG A 247 3.23 88.94 40.66
CA ARG A 247 4.50 88.20 40.81
C ARG A 247 4.32 86.76 41.30
N LYS A 248 3.36 86.49 42.20
CA LYS A 248 3.04 85.12 42.66
C LYS A 248 2.39 84.32 41.54
N GLU A 249 1.36 84.89 40.90
CA GLU A 249 0.68 84.32 39.73
C GLU A 249 1.69 83.99 38.62
N ALA A 250 2.58 84.93 38.28
CA ALA A 250 3.64 84.71 37.27
C ALA A 250 4.67 83.64 37.69
N LEU A 251 4.86 83.38 38.99
CA LEU A 251 5.70 82.26 39.47
C LEU A 251 4.94 80.93 39.45
N GLU A 252 3.63 80.94 39.70
CA GLU A 252 2.77 79.75 39.67
C GLU A 252 2.51 79.29 38.24
N LEU A 253 2.21 80.20 37.32
CA LEU A 253 2.17 79.93 35.88
C LEU A 253 3.51 79.42 35.34
N ARG A 254 4.65 79.87 35.90
CA ARG A 254 5.98 79.32 35.54
C ARG A 254 6.23 77.92 36.10
N ARG A 255 5.59 77.53 37.22
CA ARG A 255 5.63 76.17 37.75
C ARG A 255 4.80 75.24 36.87
N SER A 256 3.52 75.56 36.65
CA SER A 256 2.64 74.74 35.80
C SER A 256 3.18 74.60 34.37
N LEU A 257 3.64 75.68 33.72
CA LEU A 257 4.32 75.61 32.42
C LEU A 257 5.64 74.79 32.46
N GLY A 258 6.25 74.59 33.62
CA GLY A 258 7.41 73.73 33.83
C GLY A 258 7.03 72.26 34.07
N ASP A 259 5.87 72.00 34.66
CA ASP A 259 5.34 70.67 34.93
C ASP A 259 4.71 70.08 33.65
N GLU A 260 3.86 70.84 32.95
CA GLU A 260 3.34 70.59 31.60
C GLU A 260 4.45 70.22 30.59
N ARG A 261 5.63 70.87 30.69
CA ARG A 261 6.80 70.53 29.87
C ARG A 261 7.34 69.14 30.18
N ARG A 262 7.42 68.75 31.46
CA ARG A 262 7.89 67.41 31.87
C ARG A 262 6.90 66.33 31.46
N GLU A 263 5.60 66.60 31.57
CA GLU A 263 4.56 65.68 31.09
C GLU A 263 4.63 65.53 29.56
N LYS A 264 4.77 66.64 28.82
CA LYS A 264 4.98 66.62 27.36
C LYS A 264 6.28 65.90 26.95
N GLU A 265 7.32 65.92 27.78
CA GLU A 265 8.56 65.16 27.56
C GLU A 265 8.39 63.67 27.88
N ALA A 266 7.69 63.30 28.95
CA ALA A 266 7.35 61.92 29.29
C ALA A 266 6.40 61.26 28.27
N VAL A 267 5.40 62.00 27.79
CA VAL A 267 4.53 61.57 26.68
C VAL A 267 5.34 61.41 25.40
N GLN A 268 6.37 62.22 25.16
CA GLN A 268 7.28 62.03 24.03
C GLN A 268 8.19 60.81 24.18
N THR A 269 8.72 60.49 25.37
CA THR A 269 9.52 59.26 25.55
C THR A 269 8.64 58.02 25.38
N SER A 270 7.46 57.98 26.01
CA SER A 270 6.46 56.93 25.81
C SER A 270 6.09 56.76 24.33
N ASN A 271 5.83 57.85 23.60
CA ASN A 271 5.57 57.77 22.15
C ASN A 271 6.76 57.22 21.33
N ARG A 272 8.01 57.50 21.73
CA ARG A 272 9.21 56.92 21.09
C ARG A 272 9.33 55.42 21.39
N GLU A 273 9.04 55.02 22.63
CA GLU A 273 9.06 53.63 23.07
C GLU A 273 7.96 52.80 22.41
N LEU A 274 6.73 53.31 22.31
CA LEU A 274 5.62 52.69 21.58
C LEU A 274 5.95 52.52 20.09
N ARG A 275 6.50 53.56 19.43
CA ARG A 275 6.98 53.45 18.03
C ARG A 275 8.11 52.43 17.89
N GLY A 276 8.97 52.29 18.90
CA GLY A 276 9.99 51.25 18.97
C GLY A 276 9.42 49.84 19.16
N ALA A 277 8.35 49.70 19.96
CA ALA A 277 7.65 48.45 20.19
C ALA A 277 6.89 47.99 18.93
N VAL A 278 6.18 48.89 18.26
CA VAL A 278 5.53 48.62 16.97
C VAL A 278 6.55 48.14 15.95
N LYS A 279 7.70 48.82 15.79
CA LYS A 279 8.76 48.37 14.86
C LYS A 279 9.34 46.98 15.18
N ARG A 280 9.42 46.60 16.46
CA ARG A 280 9.80 45.23 16.86
C ARG A 280 8.70 44.23 16.50
N ALA A 281 7.45 44.51 16.86
CA ALA A 281 6.32 43.66 16.48
C ALA A 281 6.20 43.49 14.95
N GLU A 282 6.50 44.54 14.16
CA GLU A 282 6.59 44.49 12.70
C GLU A 282 7.76 43.62 12.21
N SER A 283 8.96 43.72 12.78
CA SER A 283 10.08 42.83 12.42
C SER A 283 9.80 41.38 12.78
N ASP A 284 9.18 41.15 13.93
CA ASP A 284 8.85 39.82 14.44
C ASP A 284 7.74 39.19 13.58
N ASN A 285 6.68 39.95 13.24
CA ASN A 285 5.64 39.55 12.30
C ASN A 285 6.20 39.18 10.92
N ASN A 286 7.15 39.96 10.40
CA ASN A 286 7.83 39.67 9.14
C ASN A 286 8.77 38.45 9.22
N SER A 287 9.36 38.17 10.38
CA SER A 287 10.13 36.93 10.59
C SER A 287 9.23 35.70 10.68
N LEU A 288 8.08 35.82 11.35
CA LEU A 288 7.09 34.75 11.47
C LEU A 288 6.43 34.43 10.12
N LYS A 289 6.15 35.44 9.29
CA LYS A 289 5.69 35.24 7.90
C LYS A 289 6.64 34.37 7.08
N ARG A 290 7.93 34.71 7.06
CA ARG A 290 8.95 33.89 6.39
C ARG A 290 9.03 32.47 6.96
N ALA A 291 8.93 32.33 8.28
CA ALA A 291 8.90 31.03 8.93
C ALA A 291 7.64 30.21 8.57
N VAL A 292 6.49 30.85 8.31
CA VAL A 292 5.28 30.18 7.80
C VAL A 292 5.46 29.81 6.32
N GLU A 293 5.93 30.73 5.47
CA GLU A 293 6.24 30.49 4.05
C GLU A 293 7.22 29.31 3.88
N GLU A 294 8.28 29.23 4.70
CA GLU A 294 9.20 28.08 4.74
C GLU A 294 8.52 26.77 5.17
N LYS A 295 7.50 26.81 6.04
CA LYS A 295 6.78 25.61 6.48
C LYS A 295 5.78 25.16 5.43
N GLU A 296 5.11 26.08 4.76
CA GLU A 296 4.23 25.81 3.61
C GLU A 296 5.02 25.17 2.46
N GLN A 297 6.20 25.72 2.11
CA GLN A 297 7.09 25.10 1.12
C GLN A 297 7.50 23.67 1.49
N ARG A 298 7.85 23.43 2.76
CA ARG A 298 8.17 22.07 3.26
C ARG A 298 6.97 21.13 3.22
N LEU A 299 5.75 21.63 3.48
CA LEU A 299 4.51 20.85 3.39
C LEU A 299 4.18 20.46 1.96
N VAL A 300 4.36 21.37 0.98
CA VAL A 300 4.21 21.05 -0.45
C VAL A 300 5.14 19.91 -0.85
N VAL A 301 6.43 20.00 -0.52
CA VAL A 301 7.41 18.93 -0.81
C VAL A 301 7.03 17.61 -0.12
N LEU A 302 6.50 17.64 1.10
CA LEU A 302 6.04 16.42 1.79
C LEU A 302 4.81 15.79 1.14
N GLU A 303 3.86 16.59 0.62
CA GLU A 303 2.72 16.07 -0.15
C GLU A 303 3.13 15.55 -1.54
N GLU A 304 4.11 16.16 -2.19
CA GLU A 304 4.74 15.62 -3.42
C GLU A 304 5.43 14.28 -3.13
N CYS A 305 6.22 14.17 -2.05
CA CYS A 305 6.81 12.90 -1.63
C CYS A 305 5.73 11.84 -1.34
N LYS A 306 4.70 12.19 -0.56
CA LYS A 306 3.59 11.31 -0.17
C LYS A 306 2.78 10.83 -1.37
N THR A 307 2.50 11.69 -2.34
CA THR A 307 1.82 11.32 -3.59
C THR A 307 2.72 10.46 -4.49
N SER A 308 4.02 10.72 -4.57
CA SER A 308 4.99 9.83 -5.23
C SER A 308 5.00 8.42 -4.62
N HIS A 309 5.11 8.30 -3.29
CA HIS A 309 5.05 7.02 -2.57
C HIS A 309 3.69 6.32 -2.79
N HIS A 310 2.58 7.07 -2.90
CA HIS A 310 1.29 6.49 -3.24
C HIS A 310 1.26 5.92 -4.67
N GLN A 311 1.84 6.62 -5.65
CA GLN A 311 2.00 6.11 -7.01
C GLN A 311 2.90 4.87 -7.06
N GLU A 312 3.98 4.82 -6.28
CA GLU A 312 4.87 3.66 -6.19
C GLU A 312 4.17 2.45 -5.56
N THR A 313 3.47 2.63 -4.44
CA THR A 313 2.66 1.53 -3.87
C THR A 313 1.54 1.09 -4.80
N ALA A 314 0.99 1.97 -5.64
CA ALA A 314 0.04 1.59 -6.69
C ALA A 314 0.70 0.76 -7.81
N LYS A 315 1.88 1.16 -8.30
CA LYS A 315 2.70 0.41 -9.28
C LYS A 315 3.10 -0.98 -8.74
N LEU A 316 3.53 -1.06 -7.48
CA LEU A 316 3.86 -2.32 -6.80
C LEU A 316 2.62 -3.23 -6.64
N ARG A 317 1.46 -2.66 -6.28
CA ARG A 317 0.19 -3.43 -6.23
C ARG A 317 -0.26 -3.92 -7.62
N ALA A 318 0.05 -3.20 -8.70
CA ALA A 318 -0.25 -3.63 -10.06
C ALA A 318 0.66 -4.79 -10.50
N THR A 319 1.98 -4.63 -10.36
CA THR A 319 2.97 -5.67 -10.71
C THR A 319 2.78 -6.95 -9.88
N LEU A 320 2.45 -6.86 -8.58
CA LEU A 320 2.09 -8.03 -7.77
C LEU A 320 0.89 -8.79 -8.33
N ARG A 321 -0.17 -8.10 -8.77
CA ARG A 321 -1.35 -8.74 -9.40
C ARG A 321 -0.98 -9.41 -10.73
N GLU A 322 -0.01 -8.89 -11.46
CA GLU A 322 0.48 -9.45 -12.73
C GLU A 322 1.38 -10.67 -12.53
N LEU A 323 2.21 -10.65 -11.47
CA LEU A 323 2.93 -11.82 -10.98
C LEU A 323 1.97 -12.91 -10.47
N GLU A 324 0.87 -12.55 -9.83
CA GLU A 324 -0.17 -13.52 -9.45
C GLU A 324 -0.91 -14.12 -10.65
N ARG A 325 -1.28 -13.30 -11.65
CA ARG A 325 -1.89 -13.77 -12.91
C ARG A 325 -0.97 -14.76 -13.64
N SER A 326 0.29 -14.38 -13.86
CA SER A 326 1.29 -15.21 -14.55
C SER A 326 1.62 -16.49 -13.77
N ARG A 327 1.75 -16.43 -12.43
CA ARG A 327 1.87 -17.62 -11.57
C ARG A 327 0.66 -18.56 -11.69
N LEU A 328 -0.55 -18.03 -11.81
CA LEU A 328 -1.76 -18.83 -12.00
C LEU A 328 -1.85 -19.41 -13.43
N GLN A 329 -1.37 -18.69 -14.44
CA GLN A 329 -1.24 -19.18 -15.81
C GLN A 329 -0.23 -20.33 -15.90
N ALA A 330 0.99 -20.15 -15.41
CA ALA A 330 2.01 -21.20 -15.37
C ALA A 330 1.53 -22.46 -14.60
N ARG A 331 0.71 -22.29 -13.55
CA ARG A 331 0.06 -23.41 -12.87
C ARG A 331 -0.97 -24.16 -13.73
N ARG A 332 -1.67 -23.49 -14.65
CA ARG A 332 -2.59 -24.13 -15.61
C ARG A 332 -1.81 -24.87 -16.69
N GLU A 333 -0.80 -24.22 -17.27
CA GLU A 333 0.11 -24.80 -18.27
C GLU A 333 0.80 -26.07 -17.72
N LEU A 334 1.29 -26.05 -16.48
CA LEU A 334 1.83 -27.22 -15.79
C LEU A 334 0.78 -28.33 -15.53
N GLN A 335 -0.50 -28.00 -15.34
CA GLN A 335 -1.57 -29.00 -15.23
C GLN A 335 -1.94 -29.61 -16.58
N GLU A 336 -1.84 -28.83 -17.66
CA GLU A 336 -2.08 -29.28 -19.02
C GLU A 336 -0.94 -30.17 -19.53
N LEU A 337 0.32 -29.76 -19.33
CA LEU A 337 1.49 -30.61 -19.60
C LEU A 337 1.41 -31.94 -18.83
N ARG A 338 0.96 -31.92 -17.56
CA ARG A 338 0.72 -33.15 -16.78
C ARG A 338 -0.42 -34.02 -17.32
N ARG A 339 -1.39 -33.46 -18.04
CA ARG A 339 -2.41 -34.24 -18.77
C ARG A 339 -1.83 -34.84 -20.04
N GLN A 340 -1.07 -34.07 -20.81
CA GLN A 340 -0.39 -34.51 -22.04
C GLN A 340 0.62 -35.64 -21.75
N VAL A 341 1.38 -35.55 -20.66
CA VAL A 341 2.26 -36.63 -20.21
C VAL A 341 1.45 -37.89 -19.90
N LYS A 342 0.33 -37.80 -19.18
CA LYS A 342 -0.53 -38.97 -18.88
C LYS A 342 -1.16 -39.61 -20.11
N THR A 343 -1.52 -38.84 -21.14
CA THR A 343 -2.02 -39.41 -22.40
C THR A 343 -0.90 -40.11 -23.16
N LEU A 344 0.31 -39.54 -23.19
CA LEU A 344 1.49 -40.17 -23.80
C LEU A 344 1.97 -41.41 -23.05
N GLU A 345 1.90 -41.43 -21.71
CA GLU A 345 2.12 -42.62 -20.88
C GLU A 345 1.11 -43.74 -21.23
N GLY A 346 -0.17 -43.37 -21.42
CA GLY A 346 -1.22 -44.29 -21.87
C GLY A 346 -0.98 -44.83 -23.28
N GLU A 347 -0.60 -43.98 -24.24
CA GLU A 347 -0.21 -44.39 -25.59
C GLU A 347 1.02 -45.30 -25.60
N ALA A 348 2.03 -45.01 -24.77
CA ALA A 348 3.22 -45.83 -24.66
C ALA A 348 2.92 -47.21 -24.05
N ALA A 349 2.04 -47.26 -23.05
CA ALA A 349 1.55 -48.51 -22.47
C ALA A 349 0.75 -49.32 -23.51
N ALA A 350 -0.15 -48.69 -24.27
CA ALA A 350 -0.91 -49.34 -25.35
C ALA A 350 0.00 -49.89 -26.44
N ARG A 351 0.96 -49.10 -26.95
CA ARG A 351 1.97 -49.58 -27.93
C ARG A 351 2.84 -50.71 -27.38
N THR A 352 3.11 -50.73 -26.07
CA THR A 352 3.84 -51.83 -25.43
C THR A 352 3.00 -53.11 -25.38
N GLN A 353 1.70 -53.00 -25.14
CA GLN A 353 0.76 -54.12 -25.21
C GLN A 353 0.59 -54.64 -26.65
N GLU A 354 0.46 -53.74 -27.63
CA GLU A 354 0.43 -54.09 -29.06
C GLU A 354 1.71 -54.84 -29.48
N LEU A 355 2.89 -54.38 -29.04
CA LEU A 355 4.15 -55.06 -29.30
C LEU A 355 4.22 -56.45 -28.62
N GLN A 356 3.70 -56.60 -27.40
CA GLN A 356 3.62 -57.89 -26.71
C GLN A 356 2.64 -58.85 -27.40
N GLU A 357 1.48 -58.37 -27.87
CA GLU A 357 0.55 -59.15 -28.68
C GLU A 357 1.17 -59.57 -30.02
N LEU A 358 1.88 -58.68 -30.71
CA LEU A 358 2.55 -58.98 -31.96
C LEU A 358 3.69 -59.98 -31.75
N GLN A 359 4.48 -59.85 -30.68
CA GLN A 359 5.49 -60.86 -30.30
C GLN A 359 4.84 -62.21 -30.00
N ALA A 360 3.75 -62.25 -29.24
CA ALA A 360 3.02 -63.49 -28.96
C ALA A 360 2.49 -64.15 -30.25
N ARG A 361 1.91 -63.36 -31.16
CA ARG A 361 1.46 -63.83 -32.49
C ARG A 361 2.62 -64.36 -33.33
N VAL A 362 3.76 -63.66 -33.37
CA VAL A 362 4.97 -64.13 -34.07
C VAL A 362 5.44 -65.46 -33.49
N THR A 363 5.56 -65.60 -32.17
CA THR A 363 5.97 -66.90 -31.57
C THR A 363 4.97 -68.03 -31.83
N GLN A 364 3.68 -67.73 -32.00
CA GLN A 364 2.68 -68.73 -32.41
C GLN A 364 2.81 -69.11 -33.89
N GLU A 365 3.09 -68.17 -34.79
CA GLU A 365 3.37 -68.49 -36.20
C GLU A 365 4.73 -69.20 -36.37
N GLU A 366 5.75 -68.87 -35.57
CA GLU A 366 7.02 -69.62 -35.51
C GLU A 366 6.79 -71.06 -35.05
N GLN A 367 5.95 -71.28 -34.04
CA GLN A 367 5.54 -72.61 -33.58
C GLN A 367 4.75 -73.36 -34.66
N ARG A 368 3.78 -72.72 -35.33
CA ARG A 368 3.02 -73.31 -36.45
C ARG A 368 3.92 -73.64 -37.63
N GLU A 369 4.89 -72.78 -37.94
CA GLU A 369 5.91 -73.05 -38.94
C GLU A 369 6.80 -74.24 -38.55
N GLU A 370 7.22 -74.35 -37.28
CA GLU A 370 7.97 -75.52 -36.80
C GLU A 370 7.13 -76.81 -36.87
N GLU A 371 5.85 -76.75 -36.49
CA GLU A 371 4.92 -77.86 -36.62
C GLU A 371 4.75 -78.26 -38.08
N ALA A 372 4.48 -77.31 -38.98
CA ALA A 372 4.41 -77.55 -40.43
C ALA A 372 5.73 -78.08 -41.02
N LYS A 373 6.90 -77.65 -40.51
CA LYS A 373 8.22 -78.18 -40.90
C LYS A 373 8.40 -79.63 -40.43
N ARG A 374 7.96 -79.97 -39.22
CA ARG A 374 7.96 -81.35 -38.67
C ARG A 374 6.99 -82.25 -39.42
N GLU A 375 5.79 -81.77 -39.74
CA GLU A 375 4.81 -82.48 -40.56
C GLU A 375 5.30 -82.69 -41.98
N ALA A 376 5.83 -81.65 -42.64
CA ALA A 376 6.43 -81.77 -43.97
C ALA A 376 7.62 -82.73 -43.99
N PHE A 377 8.41 -82.81 -42.92
CA PHE A 377 9.45 -83.84 -42.76
C PHE A 377 8.85 -85.24 -42.62
N SER A 378 7.81 -85.43 -41.79
CA SER A 378 7.10 -86.72 -41.67
C SER A 378 6.46 -87.16 -42.98
N LEU A 379 5.87 -86.23 -43.74
CA LEU A 379 5.30 -86.49 -45.06
C LEU A 379 6.37 -86.83 -46.09
N ARG A 380 7.53 -86.15 -46.08
CA ARG A 380 8.69 -86.52 -46.91
C ARG A 380 9.23 -87.91 -46.56
N GLN A 381 9.31 -88.26 -45.28
CA GLN A 381 9.70 -89.61 -44.86
C GLN A 381 8.71 -90.66 -45.37
N LYS A 382 7.40 -90.45 -45.18
CA LYS A 382 6.35 -91.34 -45.71
C LYS A 382 6.36 -91.45 -47.23
N LEU A 383 6.66 -90.35 -47.92
CA LEU A 383 6.82 -90.35 -49.38
C LEU A 383 8.03 -91.22 -49.77
N LEU A 384 9.20 -91.03 -49.17
CA LEU A 384 10.39 -91.86 -49.42
C LEU A 384 10.15 -93.35 -49.08
N GLU A 385 9.42 -93.65 -47.99
CA GLU A 385 9.00 -95.01 -47.64
C GLU A 385 8.05 -95.61 -48.71
N SER A 386 7.12 -94.80 -49.24
CA SER A 386 6.22 -95.21 -50.32
C SER A 386 6.89 -95.31 -51.69
N GLU A 387 7.90 -94.49 -51.97
CA GLU A 387 8.72 -94.51 -53.18
C GLU A 387 9.64 -95.74 -53.16
N ALA A 388 10.28 -96.03 -52.02
CA ALA A 388 11.03 -97.27 -51.82
C ALA A 388 10.12 -98.51 -51.90
N GLY A 389 8.89 -98.44 -51.38
CA GLY A 389 7.88 -99.48 -51.55
C GLY A 389 7.44 -99.65 -53.01
N ARG A 390 7.30 -98.55 -53.77
CA ARG A 390 6.98 -98.58 -55.20
C ARG A 390 8.14 -99.11 -56.03
N GLU A 391 9.38 -98.79 -55.68
CA GLU A 391 10.58 -99.36 -56.30
C GLU A 391 10.74 -100.85 -55.98
N ALA A 392 10.42 -101.28 -54.75
CA ALA A 392 10.39 -102.70 -54.41
C ALA A 392 9.33 -103.43 -55.24
N ALA A 393 8.11 -102.89 -55.32
CA ALA A 393 7.04 -103.47 -56.15
C ALA A 393 7.38 -103.48 -57.66
N LEU A 394 8.13 -102.47 -58.15
CA LEU A 394 8.66 -102.46 -59.52
C LEU A 394 9.74 -103.53 -59.72
N LYS A 395 10.65 -103.73 -58.77
CA LYS A 395 11.66 -104.80 -58.83
C LYS A 395 11.02 -106.18 -58.77
N GLU A 396 10.01 -106.38 -57.92
CA GLU A 396 9.19 -107.60 -57.90
C GLU A 396 8.43 -107.81 -59.22
N LEU A 397 7.96 -106.76 -59.87
CA LEU A 397 7.39 -106.83 -61.23
C LEU A 397 8.44 -107.20 -62.28
N GLU A 398 9.62 -106.58 -62.28
CA GLU A 398 10.72 -106.94 -63.19
C GLU A 398 11.18 -108.39 -62.98
N ASP A 399 11.26 -108.86 -61.74
CA ASP A 399 11.66 -110.23 -61.42
C ASP A 399 10.56 -111.24 -61.74
N ALA A 400 9.28 -110.87 -61.60
CA ALA A 400 8.14 -111.66 -62.08
C ALA A 400 8.08 -111.70 -63.62
N GLU A 401 8.43 -110.61 -64.31
CA GLU A 401 8.58 -110.58 -65.77
C GLU A 401 9.78 -111.42 -66.23
N ARG A 402 10.91 -111.37 -65.53
CA ARG A 402 12.08 -112.24 -65.79
C ARG A 402 11.70 -113.72 -65.61
N ALA A 403 11.07 -114.08 -64.49
CA ALA A 403 10.60 -115.43 -64.22
C ALA A 403 9.53 -115.89 -65.24
N GLY A 404 8.65 -114.99 -65.67
CA GLY A 404 7.67 -115.24 -66.73
C GLY A 404 8.33 -115.50 -68.10
N GLN A 405 9.31 -114.68 -68.48
CA GLN A 405 10.11 -114.88 -69.69
C GLN A 405 10.95 -116.18 -69.63
N GLU A 406 11.48 -116.54 -68.47
CA GLU A 406 12.18 -117.81 -68.27
C GLU A 406 11.21 -119.01 -68.34
N GLY A 407 10.02 -118.90 -67.75
CA GLY A 407 8.95 -119.90 -67.88
C GLY A 407 8.49 -120.08 -69.33
N LEU A 408 8.37 -118.99 -70.10
CA LEU A 408 8.09 -119.04 -71.53
C LEU A 408 9.23 -119.70 -72.31
N ARG A 409 10.50 -119.32 -72.09
CA ARG A 409 11.66 -119.99 -72.71
C ARG A 409 11.73 -121.49 -72.39
N GLN A 410 11.38 -121.87 -71.16
CA GLN A 410 11.27 -123.28 -70.75
C GLN A 410 10.13 -123.99 -71.50
N HIS A 411 8.95 -123.38 -71.59
CA HIS A 411 7.81 -123.93 -72.33
C HIS A 411 8.12 -124.10 -73.83
N ASP A 412 8.71 -123.07 -74.47
CA ASP A 412 9.13 -123.11 -75.87
C ASP A 412 10.16 -124.22 -76.11
N SER A 413 11.13 -124.39 -75.20
CA SER A 413 12.13 -125.47 -75.30
C SER A 413 11.49 -126.86 -75.19
N ALA A 414 10.53 -127.05 -74.28
CA ALA A 414 9.80 -128.30 -74.12
C ALA A 414 8.90 -128.60 -75.33
N MET A 415 8.28 -127.58 -75.92
CA MET A 415 7.53 -127.69 -77.18
C MET A 415 8.44 -128.07 -78.35
N GLN A 416 9.63 -127.47 -78.47
CA GLN A 416 10.62 -127.84 -79.49
C GLN A 416 11.12 -129.29 -79.32
N GLU A 417 11.32 -129.76 -78.08
CA GLU A 417 11.63 -131.17 -77.83
C GLU A 417 10.47 -132.11 -78.22
N SER A 418 9.22 -131.72 -77.93
CA SER A 418 8.04 -132.51 -78.32
C SER A 418 7.91 -132.61 -79.84
N LEU A 419 8.11 -131.50 -80.56
CA LEU A 419 8.10 -131.47 -82.02
C LEU A 419 9.20 -132.35 -82.62
N ARG A 420 10.43 -132.31 -82.06
CA ARG A 420 11.53 -133.20 -82.48
C ARG A 420 11.19 -134.68 -82.28
N ARG A 421 10.64 -135.06 -81.13
CA ARG A 421 10.21 -136.45 -80.87
C ARG A 421 9.19 -136.92 -81.92
N HIS A 422 8.21 -136.09 -82.26
CA HIS A 422 7.27 -136.42 -83.32
C HIS A 422 7.89 -136.50 -84.72
N HIS A 423 8.92 -135.70 -85.04
CA HIS A 423 9.65 -135.81 -86.30
C HIS A 423 10.46 -137.12 -86.38
N ASP A 424 11.10 -137.54 -85.27
CA ASP A 424 11.79 -138.82 -85.17
C ASP A 424 10.83 -140.02 -85.26
N GLU A 425 9.61 -139.88 -84.71
CA GLU A 425 8.54 -140.87 -84.81
C GLU A 425 8.00 -140.99 -86.24
N THR A 426 7.74 -139.87 -86.94
CA THR A 426 7.30 -139.90 -88.35
C THR A 426 8.38 -140.48 -89.26
N ALA A 427 9.65 -140.08 -89.09
CA ALA A 427 10.75 -140.63 -89.89
C ALA A 427 10.92 -142.15 -89.70
N ARG A 428 10.68 -142.68 -88.50
CA ARG A 428 10.64 -144.13 -88.24
C ARG A 428 9.47 -144.84 -88.96
N LEU A 429 8.30 -144.23 -88.97
CA LEU A 429 7.12 -144.77 -89.66
C LEU A 429 7.29 -144.74 -91.18
N GLU A 430 7.86 -143.67 -91.73
CA GLU A 430 8.21 -143.54 -93.16
C GLU A 430 9.27 -144.58 -93.56
N GLY A 431 10.30 -144.80 -92.75
CA GLY A 431 11.29 -145.86 -92.97
C GLY A 431 10.68 -147.27 -92.96
N ALA A 432 9.74 -147.54 -92.03
CA ALA A 432 9.01 -148.80 -91.99
C ALA A 432 8.11 -148.99 -93.23
N LEU A 433 7.42 -147.93 -93.67
CA LEU A 433 6.61 -147.92 -94.89
C LEU A 433 7.47 -148.16 -96.14
N HIS A 434 8.65 -147.54 -96.24
CA HIS A 434 9.55 -147.75 -97.37
C HIS A 434 10.07 -149.20 -97.43
N ASN A 435 10.43 -149.78 -96.27
CA ASN A 435 10.85 -151.18 -96.18
C ASN A 435 9.73 -152.17 -96.56
N ALA A 436 8.47 -151.86 -96.23
CA ALA A 436 7.33 -152.63 -96.70
C ALA A 436 7.15 -152.51 -98.23
N GLN A 437 7.32 -151.31 -98.80
CA GLN A 437 7.25 -151.10 -100.25
C GLN A 437 8.37 -151.84 -101.01
N THR A 438 9.60 -151.91 -100.48
CA THR A 438 10.67 -152.71 -101.11
C THR A 438 10.36 -154.20 -101.05
N GLN A 439 9.85 -154.71 -99.92
CA GLN A 439 9.41 -156.11 -99.81
C GLN A 439 8.29 -156.45 -100.82
N VAL A 440 7.32 -155.56 -101.02
CA VAL A 440 6.28 -155.72 -102.05
C VAL A 440 6.90 -155.76 -103.46
N ARG A 441 7.83 -154.85 -103.80
CA ARG A 441 8.51 -154.84 -105.10
C ARG A 441 9.33 -156.11 -105.35
N GLU A 442 10.05 -156.61 -104.34
CA GLU A 442 10.78 -157.88 -104.44
C GLU A 442 9.85 -159.09 -104.64
N LEU A 443 8.70 -159.12 -103.96
CA LEU A 443 7.70 -160.17 -104.16
C LEU A 443 7.07 -160.10 -105.55
N SER A 444 6.73 -158.91 -106.05
CA SER A 444 6.23 -158.72 -107.42
C SER A 444 7.23 -159.20 -108.49
N LEU A 445 8.51 -158.87 -108.35
CA LEU A 445 9.56 -159.31 -109.27
C LEU A 445 9.79 -160.83 -109.23
N ARG A 446 9.60 -161.48 -108.08
CA ARG A 446 9.64 -162.94 -107.96
C ARG A 446 8.42 -163.61 -108.60
N VAL A 447 7.25 -162.98 -108.56
CA VAL A 447 6.05 -163.47 -109.25
C VAL A 447 6.22 -163.38 -110.77
N SER A 448 6.65 -162.24 -111.33
CA SER A 448 6.84 -162.12 -112.78
C SER A 448 7.91 -163.07 -113.32
N LEU A 449 9.03 -163.26 -112.60
CA LEU A 449 10.05 -164.25 -112.97
C LEU A 449 9.54 -165.69 -112.90
N ALA A 450 8.62 -166.02 -111.99
CA ALA A 450 8.00 -167.34 -111.93
C ALA A 450 6.96 -167.54 -113.06
N GLU A 451 6.21 -166.50 -113.42
CA GLU A 451 5.24 -166.52 -114.52
C GLU A 451 5.94 -166.69 -115.88
N GLU A 452 7.05 -165.99 -116.11
CA GLU A 452 7.90 -166.17 -117.30
C GLU A 452 8.53 -167.57 -117.36
N GLN A 453 8.95 -168.14 -116.22
CA GLN A 453 9.46 -169.52 -116.15
C GLN A 453 8.37 -170.56 -116.46
N VAL A 454 7.13 -170.34 -116.01
CA VAL A 454 5.99 -171.22 -116.35
C VAL A 454 5.65 -171.13 -117.85
N GLN A 455 5.70 -169.95 -118.45
CA GLN A 455 5.48 -169.79 -119.90
C GLN A 455 6.61 -170.43 -120.73
N GLY A 456 7.87 -170.27 -120.32
CA GLY A 456 9.03 -170.89 -120.97
C GLY A 456 8.99 -172.43 -120.93
N LEU A 457 8.65 -173.00 -119.77
CA LEU A 457 8.49 -174.45 -119.62
C LEU A 457 7.28 -174.99 -120.42
N GLY A 458 6.19 -174.23 -120.51
CA GLY A 458 5.02 -174.61 -121.32
C GLY A 458 5.34 -174.72 -122.82
N GLN A 459 6.13 -173.79 -123.37
CA GLN A 459 6.53 -173.81 -124.78
C GLN A 459 7.54 -174.93 -125.10
N GLN A 460 8.44 -175.24 -124.15
CA GLN A 460 9.37 -176.37 -124.28
C GLN A 460 8.65 -177.73 -124.19
N LEU A 461 7.60 -177.84 -123.37
CA LEU A 461 6.81 -179.07 -123.29
C LEU A 461 6.13 -179.39 -124.63
N ALA A 462 5.49 -178.40 -125.26
CA ALA A 462 4.83 -178.57 -126.56
C ALA A 462 5.80 -179.09 -127.65
N GLN A 463 7.01 -178.53 -127.73
CA GLN A 463 8.04 -178.98 -128.68
C GLN A 463 8.53 -180.41 -128.38
N SER A 464 8.54 -180.83 -127.11
CA SER A 464 8.90 -182.20 -126.73
C SER A 464 7.78 -183.21 -126.98
N GLU A 465 6.51 -182.82 -126.82
CA GLU A 465 5.36 -183.70 -127.04
C GLU A 465 5.21 -184.14 -128.50
N ASP A 466 5.43 -183.24 -129.46
CA ASP A 466 5.41 -183.61 -130.88
C ASP A 466 6.55 -184.57 -131.23
N THR A 467 7.75 -184.42 -130.64
CA THR A 467 8.83 -185.41 -130.82
C THR A 467 8.56 -186.76 -130.14
N ASN A 468 7.76 -186.81 -129.07
CA ASN A 468 7.32 -188.07 -128.48
C ASN A 468 6.25 -188.77 -129.33
N ARG A 469 5.39 -188.04 -130.04
CA ARG A 469 4.38 -188.63 -130.96
C ARG A 469 5.02 -189.48 -132.06
N ASP A 470 6.24 -189.15 -132.50
CA ASP A 470 7.01 -189.94 -133.49
C ASP A 470 7.77 -191.15 -132.90
N LEU A 471 7.96 -191.18 -131.56
CA LEU A 471 8.66 -192.27 -130.86
C LEU A 471 7.68 -193.28 -130.24
N ASP A 472 6.55 -192.85 -129.70
CA ASP A 472 5.51 -193.75 -129.16
C ASP A 472 4.86 -194.60 -130.26
N GLN A 473 4.75 -194.08 -131.49
CA GLN A 473 4.38 -194.86 -132.68
C GLN A 473 5.35 -196.03 -132.96
N ARG A 474 6.56 -196.01 -132.41
CA ARG A 474 7.57 -197.07 -132.57
C ARG A 474 7.68 -197.99 -131.34
N LEU A 475 7.42 -197.49 -130.12
CA LEU A 475 7.39 -198.32 -128.91
C LEU A 475 6.12 -199.17 -128.79
N ALA A 476 5.03 -198.76 -129.45
CA ALA A 476 3.88 -199.63 -129.77
C ALA A 476 4.24 -200.83 -130.69
N GLY A 477 5.48 -200.92 -131.18
CA GLY A 477 5.99 -202.09 -131.89
C GLY A 477 6.41 -203.27 -131.00
N LEU A 478 6.73 -203.07 -129.71
CA LEU A 478 7.30 -204.13 -128.86
C LEU A 478 6.86 -204.20 -127.40
N VAL A 479 6.28 -203.15 -126.79
CA VAL A 479 5.82 -203.20 -125.36
C VAL A 479 4.29 -203.11 -125.25
N SER A 480 3.60 -203.53 -126.30
CA SER A 480 2.14 -203.76 -126.37
C SER A 480 1.67 -204.98 -125.53
N ALA A 481 2.18 -205.12 -124.31
CA ALA A 481 2.06 -206.33 -123.48
C ALA A 481 1.89 -206.08 -121.96
N LEU A 482 2.54 -205.07 -121.38
CA LEU A 482 2.63 -204.85 -119.92
C LEU A 482 2.74 -203.33 -119.65
N ARG A 483 1.96 -202.63 -118.80
CA ARG A 483 0.86 -202.97 -117.85
C ARG A 483 -0.07 -201.74 -117.86
N ARG A 484 -1.42 -201.77 -117.81
CA ARG A 484 -2.47 -202.76 -117.51
C ARG A 484 -2.70 -203.19 -116.04
N THR A 485 -1.98 -202.64 -115.05
CA THR A 485 -2.27 -202.93 -113.62
C THR A 485 -1.86 -201.84 -112.61
N LEU A 486 -2.87 -201.26 -111.94
CA LEU A 486 -2.95 -200.89 -110.49
C LEU A 486 -2.17 -199.67 -109.91
N GLY A 487 -2.79 -199.00 -108.92
CA GLY A 487 -2.21 -197.96 -108.01
C GLY A 487 -2.32 -196.52 -108.55
N ILE A 488 -2.97 -195.51 -107.94
CA ILE A 488 -3.45 -195.20 -106.56
C ILE A 488 -2.33 -194.93 -105.52
N ARG A 489 -2.50 -193.84 -104.74
CA ARG A 489 -1.93 -193.48 -103.40
C ARG A 489 -0.69 -192.54 -103.34
N GLN A 490 -0.39 -191.79 -102.26
CA GLN A 490 -1.17 -191.09 -101.18
C GLN A 490 -0.21 -190.36 -100.18
N ASN A 491 -0.68 -189.38 -99.38
CA ASN A 491 -0.04 -188.78 -98.16
C ASN A 491 1.22 -187.86 -98.36
N GLY A 492 1.62 -186.95 -97.43
CA GLY A 492 0.96 -186.35 -96.24
C GLY A 492 1.91 -185.81 -95.12
N ARG A 493 1.42 -184.90 -94.22
CA ARG A 493 2.03 -184.39 -92.93
C ARG A 493 3.22 -183.37 -93.07
N SER A 494 3.79 -182.65 -92.06
CA SER A 494 3.75 -182.73 -90.56
C SER A 494 4.28 -181.46 -89.77
N LEU A 495 3.62 -181.10 -88.63
CA LEU A 495 4.06 -180.68 -87.25
C LEU A 495 5.21 -179.66 -86.84
N ASN A 496 5.00 -179.00 -85.65
CA ASN A 496 5.93 -178.44 -84.59
C ASN A 496 6.61 -177.02 -84.72
N ALA A 497 7.05 -176.23 -83.68
CA ALA A 497 6.76 -176.08 -82.21
C ALA A 497 7.49 -174.87 -81.45
N GLY A 498 6.97 -174.33 -80.30
CA GLY A 498 7.67 -173.59 -79.17
C GLY A 498 7.80 -172.02 -79.15
N VAL A 499 8.18 -171.23 -78.09
CA VAL A 499 8.19 -171.33 -76.57
C VAL A 499 8.64 -170.00 -75.78
N ARG A 500 8.02 -169.57 -74.63
CA ARG A 500 8.41 -168.59 -73.49
C ARG A 500 8.75 -167.06 -73.78
N GLY A 501 8.85 -166.03 -72.87
CA GLY A 501 8.44 -165.69 -71.44
C GLY A 501 9.17 -164.49 -70.66
N ARG A 502 8.51 -163.73 -69.70
CA ARG A 502 8.94 -162.93 -68.44
C ARG A 502 9.73 -161.51 -68.33
N SER A 503 9.17 -160.45 -67.62
CA SER A 503 9.61 -159.56 -66.41
C SER A 503 10.67 -158.33 -66.21
N LEU A 504 10.34 -157.18 -65.46
CA LEU A 504 11.06 -156.25 -64.40
C LEU A 504 11.94 -154.86 -64.60
N SER A 505 11.96 -153.76 -63.69
CA SER A 505 13.03 -152.61 -63.38
C SER A 505 12.72 -151.18 -62.57
N PRO A 506 13.61 -150.43 -61.76
CA PRO A 506 13.41 -149.02 -61.06
C PRO A 506 14.54 -147.96 -60.46
N TRP A 507 14.27 -146.60 -60.13
CA TRP A 507 14.81 -145.53 -59.07
C TRP A 507 16.11 -144.53 -59.19
N LYS A 508 16.57 -143.39 -58.45
CA LYS A 508 16.31 -142.19 -57.44
C LYS A 508 17.62 -141.19 -57.20
N THR A 509 17.99 -140.00 -56.48
CA THR A 509 17.67 -138.79 -55.49
C THR A 509 18.80 -137.58 -55.51
N ARG A 510 19.14 -136.42 -54.74
CA ARG A 510 18.86 -135.43 -53.54
C ARG A 510 19.69 -134.00 -53.50
N SER A 511 19.64 -133.00 -52.48
CA SER A 511 20.25 -131.53 -52.48
C SER A 511 20.71 -130.70 -51.10
N PRO A 512 20.92 -129.30 -50.86
CA PRO A 512 21.93 -128.51 -49.93
C PRO A 512 21.58 -127.18 -48.98
N VAL A 513 22.53 -126.32 -48.38
CA VAL A 513 22.39 -125.01 -47.46
C VAL A 513 23.75 -124.12 -47.17
N LYS A 514 24.13 -122.95 -46.43
CA LYS A 514 23.78 -121.70 -45.51
C LYS A 514 24.93 -120.53 -45.49
N GLY A 515 25.24 -119.36 -44.75
CA GLY A 515 25.00 -118.37 -43.54
C GLY A 515 26.03 -117.09 -43.47
N ILE A 516 26.36 -116.03 -42.58
CA ILE A 516 26.06 -115.25 -41.24
C ILE A 516 26.92 -113.86 -40.97
N HIS A 517 26.80 -112.96 -39.89
CA HIS A 517 27.38 -111.51 -39.61
C HIS A 517 27.57 -111.01 -38.05
N SER A 518 27.94 -109.81 -37.41
CA SER A 518 28.53 -108.35 -37.52
C SER A 518 28.84 -107.52 -36.12
N GLN A 519 29.38 -106.23 -35.96
CA GLN A 519 29.71 -105.44 -34.63
C GLN A 519 30.16 -103.85 -34.53
N PRO A 520 30.12 -103.03 -33.36
CA PRO A 520 30.48 -101.51 -33.15
C PRO A 520 31.07 -100.84 -31.76
N LEU A 521 31.42 -99.48 -31.56
CA LEU A 521 31.94 -98.74 -30.27
C LEU A 521 31.98 -97.09 -30.13
N ARG A 522 32.26 -96.35 -28.95
CA ARG A 522 32.28 -94.79 -28.68
C ARG A 522 32.78 -94.12 -27.27
N THR A 523 33.21 -92.78 -27.09
CA THR A 523 32.98 -91.71 -25.92
C THR A 523 34.11 -90.73 -25.22
N PHE A 524 33.80 -89.47 -24.69
CA PHE A 524 34.37 -88.49 -23.56
C PHE A 524 35.47 -87.31 -23.72
N GLN A 525 35.85 -86.23 -22.87
CA GLN A 525 35.40 -85.32 -21.67
C GLN A 525 36.41 -84.14 -21.12
N LYS A 526 36.07 -82.90 -20.54
CA LYS A 526 36.76 -82.06 -19.40
C LYS A 526 36.14 -80.66 -18.81
N ARG A 527 36.91 -79.66 -18.20
CA ARG A 527 36.60 -78.43 -17.29
C ARG A 527 37.51 -77.09 -17.51
N ASP A 528 37.76 -75.92 -16.78
CA ASP A 528 37.89 -75.34 -15.35
C ASP A 528 37.86 -73.72 -15.15
N GLU A 529 37.80 -73.07 -13.91
CA GLU A 529 37.58 -71.57 -13.62
C GLU A 529 38.13 -70.82 -12.27
N PRO A 530 38.27 -69.43 -12.11
CA PRO A 530 38.71 -68.60 -10.88
C PRO A 530 38.16 -67.08 -10.55
N ALA A 531 38.53 -66.36 -9.41
CA ALA A 531 38.24 -64.90 -8.94
C ALA A 531 39.13 -64.39 -7.69
N PRO A 532 39.06 -63.23 -6.87
CA PRO A 532 38.37 -61.85 -6.68
C PRO A 532 39.36 -60.57 -6.47
N GLU A 533 39.30 -59.38 -5.74
CA GLU A 533 38.50 -58.43 -4.80
C GLU A 533 39.11 -56.92 -4.83
N GLY A 534 39.01 -55.76 -4.04
CA GLY A 534 38.45 -55.06 -2.78
C GLY A 534 39.18 -53.63 -2.52
N GLY A 535 39.02 -52.53 -1.67
CA GLY A 535 38.16 -51.78 -0.62
C GLY A 535 38.97 -50.55 0.09
N LEU A 536 38.65 -49.51 0.96
CA LEU A 536 37.52 -48.61 1.51
C LEU A 536 37.97 -47.37 2.48
N ALA A 537 37.09 -46.34 2.85
CA ALA A 537 37.05 -45.31 4.03
C ALA A 537 37.79 -43.87 4.03
N VAL A 538 37.73 -42.78 4.93
CA VAL A 538 36.86 -41.94 5.92
C VAL A 538 37.70 -40.71 6.55
N GLY A 539 37.39 -39.53 7.24
CA GLY A 539 36.25 -38.54 7.60
C GLY A 539 36.41 -37.59 8.91
N GLY A 540 36.00 -36.26 9.00
CA GLY A 540 35.90 -35.38 10.28
C GLY A 540 35.85 -33.77 10.23
N SER A 541 35.27 -32.97 11.20
CA SER A 541 35.13 -31.43 11.17
C SER A 541 34.79 -30.63 12.54
N PRO A 542 34.34 -29.32 12.65
CA PRO A 542 35.12 -28.05 12.95
C PRO A 542 34.67 -27.12 14.15
N ARG A 543 35.43 -26.04 14.51
CA ARG A 543 34.93 -24.78 15.20
C ARG A 543 35.95 -23.61 15.38
N SER A 544 35.45 -22.38 15.65
CA SER A 544 36.19 -21.14 16.07
C SER A 544 35.95 -20.79 17.56
N PRO A 545 36.71 -19.83 18.17
CA PRO A 545 36.13 -18.53 18.56
C PRO A 545 37.12 -17.32 18.58
N SER A 546 36.77 -16.21 19.25
CA SER A 546 37.29 -14.83 19.16
C SER A 546 38.01 -14.25 20.40
N HIS A 547 38.86 -13.22 20.24
CA HIS A 547 38.93 -12.06 21.17
C HIS A 547 39.57 -10.78 20.54
N MET A 548 39.74 -9.72 21.35
CA MET A 548 40.01 -8.29 21.01
C MET A 548 41.48 -7.82 21.20
N GLU A 549 41.72 -6.50 21.03
CA GLU A 549 42.96 -5.70 21.32
C GLU A 549 44.08 -5.72 20.25
N GLU A 550 44.91 -4.67 20.02
CA GLU A 550 44.84 -3.20 20.25
C GLU A 550 45.96 -2.52 19.39
N GLY A 551 45.93 -1.18 19.19
CA GLY A 551 46.97 -0.38 18.50
C GLY A 551 46.56 0.20 17.13
N ASP A 552 46.96 1.39 16.68
CA ASP A 552 47.86 2.40 17.26
C ASP A 552 47.29 3.83 17.12
N LEU A 553 47.60 4.71 18.08
CA LEU A 553 47.46 6.18 17.95
C LEU A 553 48.71 6.89 18.50
N ASP A 554 49.12 7.97 17.83
CA ASP A 554 50.44 8.58 17.99
C ASP A 554 50.70 9.21 19.38
N ALA A 555 51.85 8.85 19.97
CA ALA A 555 52.32 9.33 21.26
C ALA A 555 53.06 10.68 21.19
N GLU A 556 53.52 11.12 20.02
CA GLU A 556 54.23 12.39 19.82
C GLU A 556 53.27 13.60 19.90
N SER A 557 52.09 13.48 19.30
CA SER A 557 51.03 14.51 19.33
C SER A 557 50.65 14.95 20.76
N VAL A 558 50.56 13.99 21.70
CA VAL A 558 50.26 14.27 23.12
C VAL A 558 51.41 15.01 23.83
N ARG A 559 52.68 14.71 23.46
CA ARG A 559 53.87 15.39 24.01
C ARG A 559 53.93 16.86 23.59
N VAL A 560 53.55 17.17 22.35
CA VAL A 560 53.48 18.56 21.85
C VAL A 560 52.42 19.38 22.60
N ALA A 561 51.23 18.82 22.82
CA ALA A 561 50.15 19.49 23.55
C ALA A 561 50.55 19.88 24.99
N LEU A 562 51.23 18.97 25.70
CA LEU A 562 51.73 19.21 27.06
C LEU A 562 52.81 20.31 27.14
N CYS A 563 53.67 20.42 26.13
CA CYS A 563 54.73 21.44 26.11
C CYS A 563 54.16 22.85 25.97
N ASN A 564 53.15 23.04 25.12
CA ASN A 564 52.52 24.35 24.90
C ASN A 564 51.83 24.87 26.17
N PHE A 565 51.07 24.00 26.86
CA PHE A 565 50.36 24.36 28.10
C PHE A 565 51.31 24.78 29.24
N GLN A 566 52.54 24.22 29.30
CA GLN A 566 53.56 24.67 30.25
C GLN A 566 54.19 26.03 29.92
N LEU A 567 54.06 26.52 28.68
CA LEU A 567 54.59 27.82 28.28
C LEU A 567 53.63 28.94 28.70
N GLU A 568 52.34 28.78 28.40
CA GLU A 568 51.28 29.74 28.74
C GLU A 568 51.21 30.03 30.26
N LEU A 569 51.37 28.98 31.08
CA LEU A 569 51.43 29.11 32.54
C LEU A 569 52.59 29.98 33.05
N LYS A 570 53.70 30.09 32.32
CA LYS A 570 54.88 30.88 32.74
C LYS A 570 54.72 32.37 32.43
N ASP A 571 54.12 32.72 31.28
CA ASP A 571 53.86 34.13 30.95
C ASP A 571 52.68 34.71 31.76
N MET A 572 51.65 33.90 32.04
CA MET A 572 50.58 34.26 33.00
C MET A 572 51.10 34.56 34.42
N GLN A 573 52.25 34.00 34.82
CA GLN A 573 52.90 34.35 36.10
C GLN A 573 53.68 35.67 36.01
N ARG A 574 54.31 35.98 34.87
CA ARG A 574 55.07 37.23 34.67
C ARG A 574 54.18 38.48 34.73
N ASP A 575 52.95 38.42 34.22
CA ASP A 575 52.05 39.57 34.21
C ASP A 575 51.54 39.96 35.61
N ARG A 576 51.49 39.02 36.56
CA ARG A 576 51.11 39.30 37.96
C ARG A 576 52.14 40.14 38.73
N VAL A 577 53.40 40.15 38.31
CA VAL A 577 54.50 40.86 39.01
C VAL A 577 54.56 42.34 38.61
N LYS A 578 54.24 42.66 37.35
CA LYS A 578 54.29 44.02 36.77
C LYS A 578 53.59 45.14 37.59
N PRO A 579 52.41 44.93 38.24
CA PRO A 579 51.80 45.97 39.07
C PRO A 579 52.49 46.22 40.42
N HIS A 580 53.13 45.21 41.03
CA HIS A 580 53.75 45.36 42.36
C HIS A 580 54.90 46.36 42.35
N THR A 581 55.74 46.33 41.32
CA THR A 581 56.87 47.27 41.15
C THR A 581 56.41 48.73 41.02
N ARG A 582 55.20 48.98 40.49
CA ARG A 582 54.66 50.35 40.37
C ARG A 582 54.22 50.93 41.72
N TYR A 583 53.75 50.08 42.64
CA TYR A 583 53.32 50.50 43.97
C TYR A 583 54.50 50.92 44.86
N THR A 584 55.62 50.20 44.80
CA THR A 584 56.83 50.51 45.59
C THR A 584 57.47 51.83 45.17
N HIS A 585 57.54 52.15 43.87
CA HIS A 585 58.10 53.44 43.42
C HIS A 585 57.31 54.66 43.92
N LEU A 586 55.97 54.55 44.02
CA LEU A 586 55.13 55.63 44.57
C LEU A 586 55.34 55.83 46.08
N THR A 587 55.56 54.76 46.85
CA THR A 587 55.77 54.85 48.31
C THR A 587 57.12 55.48 48.68
N HIS A 588 58.13 55.42 47.82
CA HIS A 588 59.41 56.12 48.04
C HIS A 588 59.33 57.62 47.78
N LEU A 589 58.50 58.09 46.84
CA LEU A 589 58.36 59.52 46.54
C LEU A 589 57.72 60.32 47.68
N GLY A 590 56.76 59.74 48.41
CA GLY A 590 56.07 60.42 49.51
C GLY A 590 56.99 60.88 50.66
N LYS A 591 58.02 60.08 50.97
CA LYS A 591 58.95 60.36 52.09
C LYS A 591 59.92 61.53 51.83
N GLY A 592 59.99 62.04 50.61
CA GLY A 592 60.81 63.21 50.28
C GLY A 592 60.25 64.53 50.85
N GLY A 593 58.96 64.61 51.15
CA GLY A 593 58.31 65.84 51.61
C GLY A 593 58.70 66.25 53.04
N GLU A 594 58.79 65.27 53.94
CA GLU A 594 58.94 65.48 55.39
C GLU A 594 60.25 66.23 55.73
N ILE A 595 61.34 65.87 55.06
CA ILE A 595 62.69 66.47 55.20
C ILE A 595 62.67 68.00 54.91
N THR A 596 61.74 68.47 54.06
CA THR A 596 61.68 69.89 53.68
C THR A 596 61.03 70.79 54.74
N MET A 597 60.29 70.22 55.69
CA MET A 597 59.59 70.98 56.73
C MET A 597 60.51 71.27 57.93
N GLU A 598 61.27 70.29 58.41
CA GLU A 598 62.25 70.49 59.49
C GLU A 598 63.25 71.62 59.17
N PHE A 599 63.67 71.73 57.90
CA PHE A 599 64.61 72.77 57.45
C PHE A 599 64.02 74.19 57.56
N ARG A 600 62.69 74.33 57.56
CA ARG A 600 62.00 75.61 57.78
C ARG A 600 61.90 75.94 59.26
N GLU A 601 61.57 74.97 60.09
CA GLU A 601 61.47 75.13 61.56
C GLU A 601 62.83 75.48 62.18
N LYS A 602 63.90 74.78 61.77
CA LYS A 602 65.28 75.06 62.20
C LYS A 602 65.75 76.47 61.81
N ARG A 603 65.22 77.05 60.72
CA ARG A 603 65.47 78.45 60.33
C ARG A 603 64.68 79.48 61.14
N LEU A 604 63.49 79.14 61.63
CA LEU A 604 62.68 80.03 62.47
C LEU A 604 63.26 80.13 63.89
N GLY A 605 63.73 79.02 64.47
CA GLY A 605 64.40 79.04 65.77
C GLY A 605 65.65 79.93 65.81
N GLY A 606 66.46 79.91 64.75
CA GLY A 606 67.67 80.74 64.63
C GLY A 606 67.41 82.26 64.56
N LEU A 607 66.24 82.70 64.12
CA LEU A 607 65.87 84.12 64.07
C LEU A 607 65.43 84.67 65.43
N TYR A 608 64.90 83.82 66.31
CA TYR A 608 64.37 84.24 67.62
C TYR A 608 65.49 84.65 68.59
N VAL A 609 66.62 83.94 68.56
CA VAL A 609 67.78 84.20 69.43
C VAL A 609 68.46 85.53 69.10
N LEU A 610 68.41 85.99 67.85
CA LEU A 610 69.10 87.22 67.42
C LEU A 610 68.40 88.51 67.90
N PHE A 611 67.15 88.44 68.34
CA PHE A 611 66.39 89.59 68.84
C PHE A 611 66.59 89.85 70.35
N SER A 612 67.00 88.85 71.14
CA SER A 612 67.10 88.93 72.59
C SER A 612 68.41 89.54 73.13
N CYS A 613 69.21 90.20 72.29
CA CYS A 613 70.53 90.72 72.64
C CYS A 613 70.76 92.15 72.12
N ARG A 614 69.78 93.05 72.29
CA ARG A 614 69.92 94.47 71.93
C ARG A 614 69.17 95.40 72.88
N ASP A 615 69.78 95.66 74.02
CA ASP A 615 69.26 96.50 75.09
C ASP A 615 69.44 98.02 74.87
N GLU A 616 68.62 98.78 75.61
CA GLU A 616 68.87 100.15 76.11
C GLU A 616 69.40 101.21 75.14
N GLY A 617 68.47 101.97 74.53
CA GLY A 617 68.80 103.29 73.95
C GLY A 617 67.80 103.86 72.93
N SER A 618 67.03 104.88 73.34
CA SER A 618 66.26 105.77 72.44
C SER A 618 65.22 105.10 71.51
N VAL A 619 64.17 104.48 72.08
CA VAL A 619 63.17 103.71 71.31
C VAL A 619 61.71 104.00 71.69
N ASN A 620 61.25 105.27 71.78
CA ASN A 620 59.81 105.56 71.92
C ASN A 620 59.06 105.55 70.56
N PRO A 621 59.34 106.44 69.59
CA PRO A 621 58.56 106.52 68.35
C PRO A 621 58.68 105.27 67.45
N ARG A 622 59.73 104.47 67.64
CA ARG A 622 59.88 103.16 66.98
C ARG A 622 59.11 102.03 67.69
N LEU A 623 58.89 102.12 69.00
CA LEU A 623 58.08 101.18 69.74
C LEU A 623 56.58 101.38 69.44
N GLU A 624 56.13 102.62 69.34
CA GLU A 624 54.77 102.97 68.90
C GLU A 624 54.50 102.49 67.45
N GLY A 625 55.47 102.70 66.54
CA GLY A 625 55.43 102.13 65.18
C GLY A 625 55.41 100.59 65.17
N ALA A 626 56.18 99.95 66.04
CA ALA A 626 56.15 98.50 66.20
C ALA A 626 54.79 98.01 66.75
N GLN A 627 54.26 98.62 67.81
CA GLN A 627 52.97 98.28 68.44
C GLN A 627 51.78 98.48 67.50
N THR A 628 51.77 99.54 66.70
CA THR A 628 50.74 99.75 65.66
C THR A 628 50.85 98.73 64.53
N SER A 629 52.07 98.36 64.11
CA SER A 629 52.27 97.27 63.13
C SER A 629 51.87 95.90 63.69
N LEU A 630 52.15 95.63 64.97
CA LEU A 630 51.82 94.38 65.66
C LEU A 630 50.31 94.23 65.83
N SER A 631 49.60 95.27 66.26
CA SER A 631 48.14 95.25 66.43
C SER A 631 47.40 95.15 65.08
N LEU A 632 47.93 95.73 64.00
CA LEU A 632 47.48 95.47 62.64
C LEU A 632 47.69 94.00 62.24
N GLN A 633 48.87 93.43 62.54
CA GLN A 633 49.17 92.02 62.27
C GLN A 633 48.29 91.07 63.11
N GLU A 634 47.98 91.41 64.35
CA GLU A 634 47.04 90.68 65.21
C GLU A 634 45.61 90.70 64.67
N GLU A 635 45.08 91.83 64.20
CA GLU A 635 43.73 91.83 63.60
C GLU A 635 43.69 91.16 62.23
N VAL A 636 44.79 91.16 61.46
CA VAL A 636 44.91 90.31 60.26
C VAL A 636 44.93 88.83 60.65
N ALA A 637 45.68 88.45 61.70
CA ALA A 637 45.69 87.08 62.21
C ALA A 637 44.30 86.65 62.71
N ARG A 638 43.63 87.46 63.53
CA ARG A 638 42.26 87.21 64.01
C ARG A 638 41.24 87.15 62.87
N ARG A 639 41.41 87.90 61.77
CA ARG A 639 40.59 87.74 60.57
C ARG A 639 40.84 86.40 59.90
N ALA A 640 42.09 86.03 59.68
CA ALA A 640 42.46 84.72 59.13
C ALA A 640 42.02 83.54 60.02
N GLU A 641 41.97 83.71 61.35
CA GLU A 641 41.42 82.73 62.30
C GLU A 641 39.90 82.62 62.18
N ARG A 642 39.16 83.74 62.12
CA ARG A 642 37.71 83.76 61.88
C ARG A 642 37.36 83.10 60.53
N GLU A 643 38.16 83.35 59.50
CA GLU A 643 38.01 82.74 58.17
C GLU A 643 38.36 81.24 58.18
N ARG A 644 39.44 80.83 58.86
CA ARG A 644 39.76 79.42 59.10
C ARG A 644 38.68 78.69 59.88
N GLY A 645 38.05 79.35 60.86
CA GLY A 645 36.89 78.82 61.60
C GLY A 645 35.72 78.52 60.66
N ARG A 646 35.29 79.52 59.87
CA ARG A 646 34.23 79.37 58.87
C ARG A 646 34.53 78.28 57.85
N LEU A 647 35.74 78.24 57.29
CA LEU A 647 36.15 77.19 56.36
C LEU A 647 36.22 75.81 57.05
N GLY A 648 36.53 75.73 58.33
CA GLY A 648 36.45 74.50 59.14
C GLY A 648 35.02 74.02 59.38
N GLU A 649 34.08 74.94 59.63
CA GLU A 649 32.64 74.66 59.71
C GLU A 649 32.07 74.21 58.36
N GLU A 650 32.50 74.83 57.25
CA GLU A 650 32.11 74.41 55.90
C GLU A 650 32.69 73.03 55.56
N VAL A 651 33.97 72.77 55.86
CA VAL A 651 34.59 71.45 55.66
C VAL A 651 33.93 70.37 56.52
N THR A 652 33.52 70.66 57.76
CA THR A 652 32.79 69.68 58.59
C THR A 652 31.36 69.46 58.10
N ARG A 653 30.66 70.52 57.63
CA ARG A 653 29.34 70.42 56.98
C ARG A 653 29.38 69.64 55.66
N LEU A 654 30.42 69.82 54.85
CA LEU A 654 30.64 69.06 53.62
C LEU A 654 30.99 67.59 53.93
N LYS A 655 31.81 67.32 54.95
CA LYS A 655 32.10 65.94 55.40
C LYS A 655 30.84 65.21 55.89
N SER A 656 30.00 65.84 56.72
CA SER A 656 28.77 65.21 57.20
C SER A 656 27.72 65.04 56.09
N SER A 657 27.62 66.01 55.17
CA SER A 657 26.80 65.88 53.96
C SER A 657 27.25 64.73 53.06
N LEU A 658 28.57 64.59 52.83
CA LEU A 658 29.15 63.49 52.04
C LEU A 658 28.96 62.13 52.71
N GLN A 659 29.07 62.04 54.05
CA GLN A 659 28.80 60.82 54.81
C GLN A 659 27.31 60.45 54.79
N ALA A 660 26.41 61.44 54.83
CA ALA A 660 24.97 61.23 54.65
C ALA A 660 24.62 60.79 53.21
N ALA A 661 25.30 61.31 52.19
CA ALA A 661 25.15 60.87 50.81
C ALA A 661 25.66 59.43 50.60
N GLY A 662 26.87 59.12 51.10
CA GLY A 662 27.44 57.77 51.00
C GLY A 662 26.60 56.70 51.70
N SER A 663 26.12 56.97 52.91
CA SER A 663 25.25 56.03 53.65
C SER A 663 23.88 55.83 52.99
N ARG A 664 23.32 56.87 52.32
CA ARG A 664 22.13 56.71 51.46
C ARG A 664 22.44 55.81 50.27
N SER A 665 23.49 56.10 49.49
CA SER A 665 23.86 55.29 48.33
C SER A 665 24.21 53.84 48.68
N ASP A 666 24.80 53.57 49.84
CA ASP A 666 25.03 52.20 50.30
C ASP A 666 23.75 51.49 50.77
N SER A 667 22.76 52.23 51.29
CA SER A 667 21.42 51.68 51.55
C SER A 667 20.65 51.37 50.25
N GLU A 668 20.80 52.20 49.22
CA GLU A 668 20.24 52.01 47.89
C GLU A 668 20.90 50.81 47.19
N ARG A 669 22.24 50.71 47.24
CA ARG A 669 22.99 49.54 46.76
C ARG A 669 22.56 48.23 47.41
N LYS A 670 22.28 48.22 48.73
CA LYS A 670 21.75 47.04 49.43
C LYS A 670 20.35 46.68 48.93
N ARG A 671 19.44 47.64 48.86
CA ARG A 671 18.09 47.44 48.31
C ARG A 671 18.11 46.92 46.88
N LEU A 672 18.98 47.47 46.02
CA LEU A 672 19.13 47.04 44.63
C LEU A 672 19.67 45.60 44.52
N LYS A 673 20.65 45.23 45.36
CA LYS A 673 21.12 43.84 45.46
C LYS A 673 19.99 42.89 45.88
N GLU A 674 19.27 43.20 46.96
CA GLU A 674 18.14 42.39 47.39
C GLU A 674 17.06 42.25 46.30
N THR A 675 16.79 43.30 45.51
CA THR A 675 15.85 43.19 44.38
C THR A 675 16.42 42.36 43.22
N CYS A 676 17.73 42.37 42.99
CA CYS A 676 18.37 41.53 41.97
C CYS A 676 18.37 40.05 42.39
N GLU A 677 18.77 39.75 43.62
CA GLU A 677 18.72 38.42 44.22
C GLU A 677 17.28 37.86 44.21
N ARG A 678 16.27 38.71 44.48
CA ARG A 678 14.84 38.34 44.35
C ARG A 678 14.42 38.12 42.89
N ALA A 679 15.03 38.78 41.91
CA ALA A 679 14.76 38.57 40.48
C ALA A 679 15.44 37.29 39.98
N GLU A 680 16.69 37.02 40.37
CA GLU A 680 17.42 35.79 40.09
C GLU A 680 16.73 34.57 40.72
N ALA A 681 16.24 34.69 41.96
CA ALA A 681 15.41 33.68 42.62
C ALA A 681 14.03 33.48 41.97
N ARG A 682 13.54 34.42 41.15
CA ARG A 682 12.34 34.24 40.31
C ARG A 682 12.69 33.60 38.97
N ALA A 683 13.78 34.03 38.32
CA ALA A 683 14.26 33.46 37.06
C ALA A 683 14.60 31.97 37.20
N THR A 684 15.35 31.59 38.23
CA THR A 684 15.67 30.18 38.54
C THR A 684 14.43 29.32 38.82
N ARG A 685 13.42 29.87 39.51
CA ARG A 685 12.11 29.19 39.69
C ARG A 685 11.36 29.04 38.37
N ALA A 686 11.35 30.08 37.53
CA ALA A 686 10.74 30.03 36.21
C ALA A 686 11.42 28.98 35.32
N GLU A 687 12.75 28.94 35.27
CA GLU A 687 13.51 27.90 34.58
C GLU A 687 13.18 26.48 35.07
N LEU A 688 13.08 26.26 36.39
CA LEU A 688 12.72 24.96 36.94
C LEU A 688 11.29 24.55 36.58
N SER A 689 10.33 25.50 36.61
CA SER A 689 8.98 25.23 36.10
C SER A 689 8.94 24.95 34.60
N HIS A 690 9.76 25.65 33.81
CA HIS A 690 9.86 25.43 32.37
C HIS A 690 10.39 24.03 32.06
N ARG A 691 11.51 23.62 32.68
CA ARG A 691 12.08 22.27 32.55
C ARG A 691 11.12 21.18 33.02
N SER A 692 10.30 21.45 34.04
CA SER A 692 9.24 20.52 34.47
C SER A 692 8.16 20.37 33.40
N LEU A 693 7.67 21.48 32.83
CA LEU A 693 6.66 21.49 31.77
C LEU A 693 7.18 20.91 30.45
N GLU A 694 8.45 21.14 30.09
CA GLU A 694 9.12 20.45 28.98
C GLU A 694 9.14 18.93 29.20
N GLY A 695 9.46 18.50 30.42
CA GLY A 695 9.40 17.09 30.81
C GLY A 695 7.99 16.49 30.80
N GLU A 696 6.95 17.30 31.04
CA GLU A 696 5.54 16.89 30.92
C GLU A 696 5.10 16.82 29.46
N LEU A 697 5.48 17.79 28.64
CA LEU A 697 5.25 17.80 27.20
C LEU A 697 5.90 16.58 26.52
N GLN A 698 7.15 16.24 26.87
CA GLN A 698 7.80 15.03 26.37
C GLN A 698 7.09 13.73 26.82
N ARG A 699 6.52 13.71 28.04
CA ARG A 699 5.70 12.58 28.52
C ARG A 699 4.37 12.48 27.78
N ALA A 700 3.74 13.61 27.44
CA ALA A 700 2.51 13.67 26.65
C ALA A 700 2.76 13.26 25.18
N GLN A 701 3.85 13.73 24.57
CA GLN A 701 4.25 13.37 23.21
C GLN A 701 4.51 11.87 23.05
N ARG A 702 5.15 11.22 24.03
CA ARG A 702 5.33 9.76 24.02
C ARG A 702 3.99 9.03 24.08
N ARG A 703 3.12 9.41 25.03
CA ARG A 703 1.75 8.85 25.13
C ARG A 703 0.93 9.05 23.86
N LEU A 704 1.09 10.17 23.15
CA LEU A 704 0.46 10.39 21.86
C LEU A 704 0.99 9.40 20.81
N ALA A 705 2.31 9.25 20.69
CA ALA A 705 2.93 8.28 19.78
C ALA A 705 2.55 6.82 20.11
N ASP A 706 2.43 6.47 21.40
CA ASP A 706 1.95 5.16 21.86
C ASP A 706 0.50 4.93 21.38
N VAL A 707 -0.39 5.91 21.56
CA VAL A 707 -1.79 5.86 21.10
C VAL A 707 -1.91 5.87 19.57
N GLU A 708 -1.06 6.62 18.86
CA GLU A 708 -1.00 6.62 17.39
C GLU A 708 -0.57 5.23 16.86
N ALA A 709 0.35 4.55 17.53
CA ALA A 709 0.72 3.18 17.22
C ALA A 709 -0.42 2.18 17.51
N GLU A 710 -1.10 2.30 18.66
CA GLU A 710 -2.30 1.50 18.97
C GLU A 710 -3.39 1.69 17.90
N VAL A 711 -3.72 2.93 17.56
CA VAL A 711 -4.66 3.29 16.49
C VAL A 711 -4.22 2.71 15.15
N GLY A 712 -2.93 2.73 14.82
CA GLY A 712 -2.36 2.04 13.66
C GLY A 712 -2.71 0.54 13.65
N THR A 713 -2.39 -0.18 14.73
CA THR A 713 -2.70 -1.63 14.81
C THR A 713 -4.21 -1.92 14.77
N LEU A 714 -5.05 -1.03 15.32
CA LEU A 714 -6.51 -1.15 15.24
C LEU A 714 -7.04 -0.89 13.83
N GLN A 715 -6.47 0.08 13.10
CA GLN A 715 -6.77 0.30 11.68
C GLN A 715 -6.35 -0.90 10.82
N GLU A 716 -5.19 -1.51 11.09
CA GLU A 716 -4.76 -2.74 10.41
C GLU A 716 -5.70 -3.91 10.70
N ARG A 717 -6.09 -4.14 11.96
CA ARG A 717 -7.08 -5.16 12.35
C ARG A 717 -8.45 -4.91 11.70
N LEU A 718 -8.91 -3.67 11.62
CA LEU A 718 -10.12 -3.32 10.86
C LEU A 718 -9.93 -3.57 9.35
N ALA A 719 -8.72 -3.39 8.81
CA ALA A 719 -8.41 -3.65 7.42
C ALA A 719 -8.21 -5.15 7.09
N THR A 720 -7.86 -6.01 8.05
CA THR A 720 -7.92 -7.48 7.87
C THR A 720 -9.35 -7.97 7.99
N LEU A 721 -10.08 -7.57 9.04
CA LEU A 721 -11.50 -7.90 9.22
C LEU A 721 -12.34 -7.49 8.01
N ARG A 722 -12.13 -6.30 7.42
CA ARG A 722 -12.83 -5.85 6.19
C ARG A 722 -12.50 -6.68 4.94
N LYS A 723 -11.37 -7.39 4.90
CA LYS A 723 -11.02 -8.35 3.83
C LYS A 723 -11.68 -9.71 4.10
N GLU A 724 -11.63 -10.17 5.34
CA GLU A 724 -12.18 -11.44 5.81
C GLU A 724 -13.71 -11.48 5.73
N THR A 725 -14.40 -10.39 6.07
CA THR A 725 -15.87 -10.28 5.99
C THR A 725 -16.40 -10.03 4.58
N GLY A 726 -15.52 -9.91 3.57
CA GLY A 726 -15.88 -10.08 2.16
C GLY A 726 -17.05 -9.22 1.66
N PHE A 727 -17.04 -7.91 1.94
CA PHE A 727 -18.10 -6.92 1.63
C PHE A 727 -18.51 -6.75 0.14
N LEU A 728 -18.14 -7.68 -0.75
CA LEU A 728 -18.52 -7.68 -2.17
C LEU A 728 -20.05 -7.67 -2.42
N PRO A 729 -20.90 -8.41 -1.68
CA PRO A 729 -22.36 -8.36 -1.87
C PRO A 729 -22.91 -6.99 -1.47
N PHE A 730 -22.63 -6.55 -0.23
CA PHE A 730 -23.09 -5.26 0.29
C PHE A 730 -22.61 -4.08 -0.54
N ARG A 731 -21.38 -4.10 -1.06
CA ARG A 731 -20.90 -3.05 -1.95
C ARG A 731 -21.66 -3.05 -3.28
N ALA A 732 -21.87 -4.21 -3.91
CA ALA A 732 -22.69 -4.29 -5.12
C ALA A 732 -24.14 -3.83 -4.88
N GLU A 733 -24.68 -4.02 -3.68
CA GLU A 733 -26.01 -3.51 -3.29
C GLU A 733 -26.03 -2.01 -3.01
N VAL A 734 -25.00 -1.45 -2.38
CA VAL A 734 -24.82 0.00 -2.24
C VAL A 734 -24.65 0.66 -3.61
N ASP A 735 -23.83 0.09 -4.49
CA ASP A 735 -23.64 0.58 -5.86
C ASP A 735 -24.96 0.47 -6.67
N ARG A 736 -25.76 -0.58 -6.47
CA ARG A 736 -27.11 -0.73 -7.05
C ARG A 736 -28.10 0.32 -6.53
N LEU A 737 -28.07 0.61 -5.23
CA LEU A 737 -28.94 1.59 -4.58
C LEU A 737 -28.55 3.03 -4.95
N GLY A 738 -27.25 3.37 -4.99
CA GLY A 738 -26.77 4.65 -5.51
C GLY A 738 -27.14 4.84 -6.99
N GLY A 739 -27.02 3.78 -7.79
CA GLY A 739 -27.51 3.76 -9.17
C GLY A 739 -29.04 3.83 -9.28
N ALA A 740 -29.82 3.58 -8.23
CA ALA A 740 -31.25 3.85 -8.20
C ALA A 740 -31.54 5.31 -7.79
N LEU A 741 -30.84 5.80 -6.76
CA LEU A 741 -30.95 7.18 -6.27
C LEU A 741 -30.65 8.21 -7.37
N ALA A 742 -29.55 8.04 -8.11
CA ALA A 742 -29.19 8.92 -9.22
C ALA A 742 -30.25 8.95 -10.36
N ARG A 743 -31.05 7.88 -10.51
CA ARG A 743 -32.18 7.86 -11.45
C ARG A 743 -33.41 8.59 -10.91
N THR A 744 -33.68 8.51 -9.60
CA THR A 744 -34.74 9.31 -8.98
C THR A 744 -34.37 10.80 -8.90
N GLU A 745 -33.11 11.15 -8.65
CA GLU A 745 -32.61 12.53 -8.68
C GLU A 745 -32.74 13.15 -10.09
N LEU A 746 -32.41 12.39 -11.14
CA LEU A 746 -32.62 12.81 -12.53
C LEU A 746 -34.10 13.00 -12.88
N GLN A 747 -34.99 12.14 -12.36
CA GLN A 747 -36.44 12.29 -12.51
C GLN A 747 -36.97 13.50 -11.73
N GLU A 748 -36.45 13.76 -10.52
CA GLU A 748 -36.79 14.94 -9.73
C GLU A 748 -36.33 16.24 -10.43
N ALA A 749 -35.14 16.25 -11.02
CA ALA A 749 -34.66 17.38 -11.84
C ALA A 749 -35.57 17.63 -13.05
N GLN A 750 -35.96 16.59 -13.79
CA GLN A 750 -36.91 16.71 -14.91
C GLN A 750 -38.31 17.16 -14.47
N LEU A 751 -38.73 16.84 -13.24
CA LEU A 751 -39.98 17.35 -12.68
C LEU A 751 -39.86 18.82 -12.25
N LYS A 752 -38.73 19.23 -11.67
CA LYS A 752 -38.44 20.64 -11.34
C LYS A 752 -38.40 21.51 -12.60
N GLU A 753 -37.67 21.10 -13.63
CA GLU A 753 -37.63 21.78 -14.93
C GLU A 753 -39.04 21.96 -15.52
N ARG A 754 -39.90 20.93 -15.45
CA ARG A 754 -41.30 21.03 -15.88
C ARG A 754 -42.13 21.99 -15.03
N VAL A 755 -41.93 22.01 -13.71
CA VAL A 755 -42.61 22.95 -12.80
C VAL A 755 -42.14 24.38 -13.06
N GLU A 756 -40.86 24.61 -13.32
CA GLU A 756 -40.30 25.92 -13.69
C GLU A 756 -40.84 26.39 -15.04
N VAL A 757 -40.93 25.52 -16.05
CA VAL A 757 -41.56 25.82 -17.35
C VAL A 757 -43.05 26.16 -17.19
N MET A 758 -43.80 25.41 -16.38
CA MET A 758 -45.21 25.75 -16.12
C MET A 758 -45.36 27.03 -15.30
N ALA A 759 -44.45 27.31 -14.35
CA ALA A 759 -44.44 28.57 -13.61
C ALA A 759 -44.13 29.76 -14.52
N ALA A 760 -43.21 29.61 -15.49
CA ALA A 760 -42.94 30.60 -16.51
C ALA A 760 -44.19 30.86 -17.38
N GLN A 761 -44.87 29.81 -17.87
CA GLN A 761 -46.12 29.92 -18.63
C GLN A 761 -47.27 30.55 -17.83
N LEU A 762 -47.36 30.28 -16.52
CA LEU A 762 -48.30 30.94 -15.62
C LEU A 762 -47.94 32.42 -15.41
N SER A 763 -46.65 32.77 -15.36
CA SER A 763 -46.23 34.17 -15.28
C SER A 763 -46.53 34.93 -16.59
N GLU A 764 -46.23 34.34 -17.75
CA GLU A 764 -46.50 34.91 -19.08
C GLU A 764 -48.01 35.11 -19.31
N SER A 765 -48.82 34.11 -18.97
CA SER A 765 -50.28 34.24 -19.05
C SER A 765 -50.81 35.29 -18.05
N SER A 766 -50.28 35.39 -16.83
CA SER A 766 -50.66 36.46 -15.89
C SER A 766 -50.30 37.86 -16.39
N VAL A 767 -49.15 38.03 -17.06
CA VAL A 767 -48.77 39.30 -17.71
C VAL A 767 -49.69 39.60 -18.90
N SER A 768 -50.08 38.59 -19.68
CA SER A 768 -51.05 38.77 -20.78
C SER A 768 -52.45 39.14 -20.28
N ILE A 769 -52.88 38.61 -19.12
CA ILE A 769 -54.13 38.97 -18.45
C ILE A 769 -54.04 40.42 -17.95
N GLY A 770 -52.96 40.80 -17.27
CA GLY A 770 -52.75 42.19 -16.84
C GLY A 770 -52.76 43.19 -18.02
N ALA A 771 -52.13 42.84 -19.14
CA ALA A 771 -52.17 43.64 -20.36
C ALA A 771 -53.59 43.75 -20.96
N ALA A 772 -54.40 42.69 -20.88
CA ALA A 772 -55.80 42.72 -21.28
C ALA A 772 -56.68 43.54 -20.31
N GLU A 773 -56.44 43.45 -19.01
CA GLU A 773 -57.09 44.29 -17.99
C GLU A 773 -56.74 45.77 -18.17
N GLU A 774 -55.48 46.10 -18.48
CA GLU A 774 -55.08 47.47 -18.84
C GLU A 774 -55.78 47.96 -20.10
N GLN A 775 -55.90 47.14 -21.15
CA GLN A 775 -56.66 47.47 -22.36
C GLN A 775 -58.14 47.70 -22.05
N VAL A 776 -58.76 46.86 -21.23
CA VAL A 776 -60.16 47.05 -20.77
C VAL A 776 -60.28 48.35 -19.96
N ALA A 777 -59.34 48.64 -19.06
CA ALA A 777 -59.35 49.88 -18.28
C ALA A 777 -59.08 51.13 -19.13
N GLN A 778 -58.31 51.02 -20.23
CA GLN A 778 -58.13 52.08 -21.22
C GLN A 778 -59.42 52.28 -22.03
N LEU A 779 -60.05 51.20 -22.51
CA LEU A 779 -61.32 51.25 -23.22
C LEU A 779 -62.43 51.86 -22.35
N GLN A 780 -62.54 51.45 -21.09
CA GLN A 780 -63.44 52.07 -20.10
C GLN A 780 -63.18 53.57 -19.93
N ARG A 781 -61.91 54.01 -19.85
CA ARG A 781 -61.54 55.43 -19.81
C ARG A 781 -61.96 56.18 -21.09
N THR A 782 -61.77 55.59 -22.28
CA THR A 782 -62.24 56.21 -23.54
C THR A 782 -63.77 56.23 -23.65
N LEU A 783 -64.46 55.24 -23.08
CA LEU A 783 -65.92 55.20 -23.02
C LEU A 783 -66.46 56.28 -22.08
N THR A 784 -65.88 56.45 -20.89
CA THR A 784 -66.31 57.53 -19.98
C THR A 784 -65.96 58.91 -20.51
N ALA A 785 -64.84 59.08 -21.23
CA ALA A 785 -64.51 60.31 -21.94
C ALA A 785 -65.51 60.62 -23.08
N THR A 786 -65.77 59.67 -23.97
CA THR A 786 -66.75 59.86 -25.07
C THR A 786 -68.19 60.00 -24.56
N GLU A 787 -68.55 59.38 -23.43
CA GLU A 787 -69.80 59.68 -22.73
C GLU A 787 -69.82 61.10 -22.15
N HIS A 788 -68.72 61.58 -21.57
CA HIS A 788 -68.62 62.95 -21.08
C HIS A 788 -68.73 63.96 -22.23
N ASP A 789 -68.04 63.73 -23.35
CA ASP A 789 -68.15 64.53 -24.56
C ASP A 789 -69.57 64.48 -25.12
N ARG A 790 -70.23 63.31 -25.14
CA ARG A 790 -71.64 63.19 -25.54
C ARG A 790 -72.57 63.98 -24.62
N ARG A 791 -72.33 63.97 -23.30
CA ARG A 791 -73.08 64.77 -22.32
C ARG A 791 -72.81 66.27 -22.52
N MET A 792 -71.56 66.68 -22.76
CA MET A 792 -71.18 68.07 -23.04
C MET A 792 -71.75 68.58 -24.38
N LEU A 793 -71.77 67.75 -25.41
CA LEU A 793 -72.45 68.03 -26.68
C LEU A 793 -73.97 68.11 -26.48
N GLN A 794 -74.57 67.24 -25.67
CA GLN A 794 -76.00 67.31 -25.36
C GLN A 794 -76.35 68.56 -24.53
N VAL A 795 -75.49 68.99 -23.59
CA VAL A 795 -75.60 70.28 -22.90
C VAL A 795 -75.44 71.44 -23.88
N ARG A 796 -74.48 71.40 -24.81
CA ARG A 796 -74.31 72.44 -25.84
C ARG A 796 -75.49 72.50 -26.81
N VAL A 797 -76.09 71.38 -27.19
CA VAL A 797 -77.32 71.31 -28.01
C VAL A 797 -78.50 71.86 -27.23
N ASN A 798 -78.68 71.48 -25.96
CA ASN A 798 -79.71 72.06 -25.10
C ASN A 798 -79.53 73.57 -24.91
N LEU A 799 -78.29 74.05 -24.76
CA LEU A 799 -77.97 75.47 -24.66
C LEU A 799 -78.24 76.21 -25.98
N PHE A 800 -77.92 75.59 -27.12
CA PHE A 800 -78.21 76.14 -28.45
C PHE A 800 -79.73 76.22 -28.69
N LEU A 801 -80.47 75.17 -28.33
CA LEU A 801 -81.94 75.17 -28.36
C LEU A 801 -82.53 76.23 -27.43
N PHE A 802 -81.95 76.44 -26.23
CA PHE A 802 -82.36 77.50 -25.30
C PHE A 802 -82.14 78.89 -25.91
N TYR A 803 -80.94 79.20 -26.42
CA TYR A 803 -80.63 80.46 -27.10
C TYR A 803 -81.44 80.72 -28.38
N PHE A 804 -81.97 79.67 -29.03
CA PHE A 804 -82.88 79.78 -30.17
C PHE A 804 -84.38 79.72 -29.80
N SER A 805 -84.72 79.42 -28.54
CA SER A 805 -86.11 79.42 -28.05
C SER A 805 -86.54 80.77 -27.47
N ASP A 806 -85.60 81.62 -27.05
CA ASP A 806 -85.87 83.01 -26.62
C ASP A 806 -86.10 83.94 -27.82
N PRO A 807 -87.32 84.45 -28.07
CA PRO A 807 -87.63 85.18 -29.32
C PRO A 807 -86.99 86.58 -29.45
N ILE A 808 -86.19 87.01 -28.47
CA ILE A 808 -85.74 88.40 -28.31
C ILE A 808 -84.36 88.65 -28.95
N VAL A 809 -83.49 87.64 -29.03
CA VAL A 809 -82.07 87.84 -29.39
C VAL A 809 -81.84 87.91 -30.91
N LEU A 810 -82.65 87.19 -31.70
CA LEU A 810 -82.49 87.04 -33.16
C LEU A 810 -82.54 88.37 -33.96
N HIS A 811 -83.11 89.43 -33.40
CA HIS A 811 -83.20 90.73 -34.09
C HIS A 811 -81.89 91.55 -34.05
N SER A 812 -80.90 91.14 -33.24
CA SER A 812 -79.65 91.90 -33.03
C SER A 812 -78.52 91.57 -34.01
N THR A 813 -78.36 90.30 -34.37
CA THR A 813 -77.17 89.80 -35.09
C THR A 813 -77.25 89.99 -36.61
N PHE A 814 -78.44 89.90 -37.21
CA PHE A 814 -78.64 90.07 -38.65
C PHE A 814 -78.27 91.48 -39.17
N LYS A 815 -78.07 92.45 -38.27
CA LYS A 815 -77.66 93.83 -38.58
C LYS A 815 -76.15 94.06 -38.58
N LYS A 816 -75.32 93.07 -38.18
CA LYS A 816 -73.85 93.19 -38.15
C LYS A 816 -73.12 92.55 -39.34
N MET A 817 -73.66 91.52 -40.00
CA MET A 817 -73.01 90.88 -41.17
C MET A 817 -73.19 91.65 -42.49
N LYS A 818 -73.05 92.98 -42.45
CA LYS A 818 -73.15 93.86 -43.64
C LYS A 818 -72.08 94.96 -43.71
N GLY A 819 -71.10 94.93 -42.81
CA GLY A 819 -70.10 96.00 -42.66
C GLY A 819 -68.78 95.79 -43.41
N GLU A 820 -68.17 94.61 -43.31
CA GLU A 820 -66.75 94.42 -43.64
C GLU A 820 -66.55 93.48 -44.84
N ALA A 821 -66.78 94.04 -46.03
CA ALA A 821 -66.37 93.46 -47.31
C ALA A 821 -65.31 94.37 -47.97
N CYS A 822 -64.14 94.51 -47.33
CA CYS A 822 -62.98 95.22 -47.88
C CYS A 822 -61.69 94.54 -47.43
N CYS A 823 -60.62 94.68 -48.22
CA CYS A 823 -59.34 93.95 -48.13
C CYS A 823 -59.47 92.42 -48.30
N ARG A 824 -59.07 91.91 -49.46
CA ARG A 824 -58.70 90.50 -49.65
C ARG A 824 -57.18 90.37 -49.58
N GLY A 825 -56.71 89.36 -48.85
CA GLY A 825 -55.32 88.94 -48.74
C GLY A 825 -55.29 87.56 -48.11
#